data_AF-A0A644TIS6-F1
#
_entry.id   AF-A0A644TIS6-F1
#
_cell.length_a   1.000
_cell.length_b   1.000
_cell.length_c   1.000
_cell.angle_alpha   90.00
_cell.angle_beta   90.00
_cell.angle_gamma   90.00
#
_symmetry.space_group_name_H-M   'P 1'
#
loop_
_entity.id
_entity.type
_entity.pdbx_description
1 polymer ?
#
loop_
_entity_poly.entity_id
_entity_poly.type
_entity_poly.pdbx_seq_one_letter_code
_entity_poly.pdbx_strand_id
1 'polypeptide(L)'
;MKGSSTIKGALFKETFFLHRKKLIGIVVIFFVEIYLSFRFYSGEPDFPTGIFAVDVSNAFFRDILLASVFMFLRKHIQRVRQVTKNYCPIVIVAILWIGISMIIINSLKLIFNPLTIISIITGVINNILFVLLAGYIYTKWNNRLSKTIYFLLYFFTILFFYCDTIYFLVTSTHIQKMVFENLNNYAFESVLYTTDIIVLIGILISFFFLMLFFRVPKKLDNLHPKKMGVPIIIMICIAVNFVNIATAYVYPKALVESGFDEEGEIEKSRNLSRAMLSESVTINLIHEFLKNDDRQVIASNQLYRVAFSEHETQLLDELGIDISKKPIATQKAFPYEKVIVIVAESFHRDYLHFYNSQIPAETTHFLDSLVANYPHLDHYYTSNKPTTQGLNSMFLSQLIYSDDQSRANNVTLFKTLESNGFDTVFLESTSQYYNDEFRAYTKRFGMQIYRAKEDLEKQGYIGSSGWGFHNDVMYDETIRTLEENRSNKVFIVTKTIDSHQPYPYCGLSNENIPAAIKDQPKNLYLKAIYWENITLQKFFRDLEDRNLMDDKTLIIFTSDHNPHPSQNDHYKRLGQKDLGLTLAPIPLIFVSKNLEYFNNLDSTIFSSQIDFAPTLLEILGISSPPEFSGKNIINTPEERSYAIGFLGETIYYWSKDSKIKTDMYTGKNQNAYEKALTHWVQDLYVKYFHDNSINSYQ
;
A
#
# COMPACT_ATOMS: atom_id res chain seq x y z
N MET A 1 27.60 11.12 -74.48
CA MET A 1 27.35 10.25 -73.31
C MET A 1 27.76 10.97 -72.03
N LYS A 2 26.83 11.58 -71.31
CA LYS A 2 27.01 12.07 -69.93
C LYS A 2 25.71 11.76 -69.19
N GLY A 3 25.79 10.99 -68.12
CA GLY A 3 24.66 10.73 -67.24
C GLY A 3 24.63 9.31 -66.68
N SER A 4 25.47 9.03 -65.69
CA SER A 4 25.22 7.98 -64.67
C SER A 4 26.36 7.98 -63.64
N SER A 5 26.32 8.89 -62.65
CA SER A 5 27.15 8.72 -61.43
C SER A 5 26.62 9.43 -60.17
N THR A 6 25.56 10.24 -60.25
CA THR A 6 25.13 11.08 -59.12
C THR A 6 24.03 10.49 -58.22
N ILE A 7 23.35 9.41 -58.61
CA ILE A 7 22.20 8.89 -57.83
C ILE A 7 22.62 7.97 -56.67
N LYS A 8 23.72 7.20 -56.81
CA LYS A 8 24.19 6.29 -55.75
C LYS A 8 24.83 7.02 -54.55
N GLY A 9 25.53 8.15 -54.79
CA GLY A 9 26.16 8.94 -53.71
C GLY A 9 25.17 9.74 -52.87
N ALA A 10 24.05 10.21 -53.46
CA ALA A 10 23.00 10.92 -52.74
C ALA A 10 22.18 9.99 -51.84
N LEU A 11 21.83 8.79 -52.32
CA LEU A 11 21.10 7.78 -51.52
C LEU A 11 21.92 7.29 -50.32
N PHE A 12 23.23 7.11 -50.49
CA PHE A 12 24.15 6.70 -49.42
C PHE A 12 24.37 7.82 -48.39
N LYS A 13 24.49 9.08 -48.84
CA LYS A 13 24.54 10.24 -47.94
C LYS A 13 23.23 10.42 -47.17
N GLU A 14 22.07 10.29 -47.80
CA GLU A 14 20.78 10.41 -47.12
C GLU A 14 20.54 9.29 -46.12
N THR A 15 20.80 8.03 -46.48
CA THR A 15 20.66 6.90 -45.54
C THR A 15 21.66 7.01 -44.37
N PHE A 16 22.91 7.41 -44.62
CA PHE A 16 23.90 7.67 -43.57
C PHE A 16 23.49 8.85 -42.67
N PHE A 17 22.99 9.96 -43.23
CA PHE A 17 22.48 11.10 -42.45
C PHE A 17 21.24 10.74 -41.64
N LEU A 18 20.35 9.90 -42.18
CA LEU A 18 19.16 9.43 -41.48
C LEU A 18 19.54 8.50 -40.31
N HIS A 19 20.55 7.64 -40.48
CA HIS A 19 21.10 6.81 -39.40
C HIS A 19 21.82 7.66 -38.34
N ARG A 20 22.60 8.66 -38.77
CA ARG A 20 23.28 9.60 -37.87
C ARG A 20 22.30 10.42 -37.03
N LYS A 21 21.22 10.94 -37.62
CA LYS A 21 20.17 11.68 -36.88
C LYS A 21 19.44 10.80 -35.87
N LYS A 22 19.15 9.54 -36.22
CA LYS A 22 18.55 8.57 -35.28
C LYS A 22 19.49 8.22 -34.14
N LEU A 23 20.77 8.00 -34.44
CA LEU A 23 21.79 7.73 -33.43
C LEU A 23 21.96 8.92 -32.47
N ILE A 24 22.01 10.14 -33.00
CA ILE A 24 22.04 11.37 -32.18
C ILE A 24 20.81 11.44 -31.29
N GLY A 25 19.61 11.15 -31.80
CA GLY A 25 18.38 11.12 -31.00
C GLY A 25 18.43 10.12 -29.84
N ILE A 26 18.89 8.89 -30.09
CA ILE A 26 19.05 7.86 -29.05
C ILE A 26 20.06 8.32 -27.99
N VAL A 27 21.19 8.88 -28.42
CA VAL A 27 22.23 9.38 -27.51
C VAL A 27 21.70 10.54 -26.66
N VAL A 28 20.94 11.47 -27.24
CA VAL A 28 20.33 12.58 -26.50
C VAL A 28 19.34 12.06 -25.45
N ILE A 29 18.46 11.12 -25.80
CA ILE A 29 17.53 10.49 -24.86
C ILE A 29 18.31 9.88 -23.68
N PHE A 30 19.35 9.10 -23.98
CA PHE A 30 20.18 8.49 -22.94
C PHE A 30 20.83 9.51 -22.00
N PHE A 31 21.39 10.61 -22.52
CA PHE A 31 21.99 11.65 -21.69
C PHE A 31 20.97 12.44 -20.86
N VAL A 32 19.76 12.66 -21.38
CA VAL A 32 18.68 13.29 -20.62
C VAL A 32 18.29 12.41 -19.44
N GLU A 33 18.09 11.10 -19.65
CA GLU A 33 17.74 10.17 -18.58
C GLU A 33 18.85 10.03 -17.54
N ILE A 34 20.12 9.98 -17.97
CA ILE A 34 21.28 10.04 -17.05
C ILE A 34 21.23 11.31 -16.19
N TYR A 35 21.00 12.47 -16.79
CA TYR A 35 21.01 13.74 -16.06
C TYR A 35 19.89 13.80 -15.02
N LEU A 36 18.69 13.35 -15.39
CA LEU A 36 17.53 13.34 -14.49
C LEU A 36 17.75 12.38 -13.30
N SER A 37 18.17 11.15 -13.57
CA SER A 37 18.45 10.17 -12.50
C SER A 37 19.65 10.61 -11.64
N PHE A 38 20.69 11.21 -12.22
CA PHE A 38 21.85 11.69 -11.46
C PHE A 38 21.45 12.80 -10.51
N ARG A 39 20.63 13.75 -10.96
CA ARG A 39 20.09 14.83 -10.11
C ARG A 39 19.31 14.26 -8.93
N PHE A 40 18.50 13.22 -9.15
CA PHE A 40 17.73 12.59 -8.09
C PHE A 40 18.61 11.88 -7.04
N TYR A 41 19.57 11.07 -7.47
CA TYR A 41 20.42 10.30 -6.55
C TYR A 41 21.58 11.10 -5.95
N SER A 42 21.82 12.33 -6.41
CA SER A 42 22.87 13.20 -5.85
C SER A 42 22.63 13.62 -4.40
N GLY A 43 21.43 13.39 -3.85
CA GLY A 43 21.11 13.61 -2.44
C GLY A 43 21.51 12.46 -1.50
N GLU A 44 21.83 11.28 -2.04
CA GLU A 44 22.26 10.14 -1.20
C GLU A 44 23.66 10.37 -0.62
N PRO A 45 23.90 10.03 0.67
CA PRO A 45 25.24 10.06 1.26
C PRO A 45 26.24 9.21 0.47
N ASP A 46 25.82 8.01 0.08
CA ASP A 46 26.56 7.09 -0.79
C ASP A 46 25.79 6.89 -2.09
N PHE A 47 26.37 7.35 -3.21
CA PHE A 47 25.68 7.32 -4.50
C PHE A 47 25.31 5.87 -4.92
N PRO A 48 24.02 5.52 -5.09
CA PRO A 48 23.56 4.16 -5.34
C PRO A 48 23.73 3.79 -6.81
N THR A 49 24.99 3.59 -7.24
CA THR A 49 25.38 3.35 -8.64
C THR A 49 24.57 2.25 -9.34
N GLY A 50 24.25 1.17 -8.63
CA GLY A 50 23.49 0.04 -9.16
C GLY A 50 22.04 0.40 -9.48
N ILE A 51 21.31 0.93 -8.50
CA ILE A 51 19.91 1.35 -8.67
C ILE A 51 19.81 2.47 -9.70
N PHE A 52 20.72 3.45 -9.66
CA PHE A 52 20.84 4.49 -10.67
C PHE A 52 20.95 3.91 -12.10
N ALA A 53 21.78 2.88 -12.30
CA ALA A 53 21.94 2.25 -13.61
C ALA A 53 20.67 1.50 -14.06
N VAL A 54 19.94 0.87 -13.13
CA VAL A 54 18.65 0.21 -13.40
C VAL A 54 17.61 1.23 -13.86
N ASP A 55 17.47 2.36 -13.16
CA ASP A 55 16.49 3.39 -13.49
C ASP A 55 16.77 4.05 -14.83
N VAL A 56 18.02 4.44 -15.08
CA VAL A 56 18.45 4.99 -16.37
C VAL A 56 18.15 4.00 -17.49
N SER A 57 18.42 2.71 -17.27
CA SER A 57 18.14 1.66 -18.25
C SER A 57 16.64 1.54 -18.52
N ASN A 58 15.81 1.52 -17.48
CA ASN A 58 14.36 1.43 -17.61
C ASN A 58 13.78 2.61 -18.39
N ALA A 59 14.19 3.84 -18.06
CA ALA A 59 13.72 5.03 -18.74
C ALA A 59 14.19 5.08 -20.20
N PHE A 60 15.45 4.71 -20.46
CA PHE A 60 15.99 4.62 -21.80
C PHE A 60 15.27 3.59 -22.67
N PHE A 61 15.04 2.37 -22.16
CA PHE A 61 14.31 1.34 -22.89
C PHE A 61 12.85 1.71 -23.12
N ARG A 62 12.22 2.44 -22.19
CA ARG A 62 10.85 2.94 -22.33
C ARG A 62 10.78 3.85 -23.54
N ASP A 63 11.68 4.83 -23.62
CA ASP A 63 11.67 5.82 -24.69
C ASP A 63 12.04 5.22 -26.04
N ILE A 64 12.98 4.27 -26.07
CA ILE A 64 13.27 3.50 -27.29
C ILE A 64 12.06 2.71 -27.74
N LEU A 65 11.37 2.04 -26.83
CA LEU A 65 10.18 1.24 -27.16
C LEU A 65 9.08 2.13 -27.73
N LEU A 66 8.78 3.26 -27.07
CA LEU A 66 7.80 4.24 -27.55
C LEU A 66 8.19 4.82 -28.91
N ALA A 67 9.44 5.23 -29.08
CA ALA A 67 9.95 5.74 -30.36
C ALA A 67 9.86 4.68 -31.46
N SER A 68 10.13 3.42 -31.13
CA SER A 68 10.04 2.28 -32.07
C SER A 68 8.60 2.01 -32.49
N VAL A 69 7.67 1.99 -31.55
CA VAL A 69 6.22 1.86 -31.83
C VAL A 69 5.75 3.03 -32.71
N PHE A 70 6.12 4.26 -32.37
CA PHE A 70 5.76 5.45 -33.15
C PHE A 70 6.33 5.39 -34.58
N MET A 71 7.61 5.06 -34.73
CA MET A 71 8.25 4.92 -36.04
C MET A 71 7.61 3.81 -36.87
N PHE A 72 7.26 2.67 -36.26
CA PHE A 72 6.59 1.57 -36.92
C PHE A 72 5.20 1.98 -37.44
N LEU A 73 4.38 2.59 -36.58
CA LEU A 73 3.06 3.08 -36.96
C LEU A 73 3.14 4.14 -38.06
N ARG A 74 4.08 5.08 -37.96
CA ARG A 74 4.30 6.12 -38.97
C ARG A 74 4.72 5.53 -40.32
N LYS A 75 5.65 4.56 -40.33
CA LYS A 75 6.12 3.89 -41.56
C LYS A 75 4.98 3.14 -42.25
N HIS A 76 4.05 2.59 -41.48
CA HIS A 76 2.95 1.76 -41.99
C HIS A 76 1.58 2.47 -41.99
N ILE A 77 1.56 3.81 -41.93
CA ILE A 77 0.32 4.59 -41.73
C ILE A 77 -0.79 4.30 -42.75
N GLN A 78 -0.45 4.04 -44.01
CA GLN A 78 -1.43 3.67 -45.04
C GLN A 78 -2.09 2.32 -44.75
N ARG A 79 -1.28 1.33 -44.32
CA ARG A 79 -1.77 0.01 -43.93
C ARG A 79 -2.58 0.08 -42.64
N VAL A 80 -2.15 0.88 -41.67
CA VAL A 80 -2.91 1.15 -40.44
C VAL A 80 -4.29 1.71 -40.79
N ARG A 81 -4.38 2.74 -41.64
CA ARG A 81 -5.67 3.29 -42.11
C ARG A 81 -6.57 2.24 -42.76
N GLN A 82 -6.00 1.36 -43.59
CA GLN A 82 -6.75 0.28 -44.23
C GLN A 82 -7.25 -0.76 -43.20
N VAL A 83 -6.40 -1.14 -42.24
CA VAL A 83 -6.78 -2.05 -41.14
C VAL A 83 -7.88 -1.44 -40.29
N THR A 84 -7.79 -0.15 -39.93
CA THR A 84 -8.84 0.56 -39.18
C THR A 84 -10.18 0.53 -39.90
N LYS A 85 -10.19 0.67 -41.23
CA LYS A 85 -11.42 0.59 -42.02
C LYS A 85 -11.99 -0.83 -42.10
N ASN A 86 -11.12 -1.82 -42.31
CA ASN A 86 -11.52 -3.21 -42.52
C ASN A 86 -11.86 -3.97 -41.23
N TYR A 87 -11.27 -3.57 -40.10
CA TYR A 87 -11.39 -4.21 -38.79
C TYR A 87 -11.90 -3.25 -37.72
N CYS A 88 -12.83 -2.37 -38.10
CA CYS A 88 -13.34 -1.30 -37.26
C CYS A 88 -13.75 -1.76 -35.84
N PRO A 89 -14.52 -2.86 -35.64
CA PRO A 89 -14.88 -3.30 -34.29
C PRO A 89 -13.68 -3.73 -33.44
N ILE A 90 -12.67 -4.37 -34.05
CA ILE A 90 -11.45 -4.81 -33.35
C ILE A 90 -10.61 -3.60 -32.93
N VAL A 91 -10.49 -2.60 -33.81
CA VAL A 91 -9.73 -1.38 -33.50
C VAL A 91 -10.41 -0.57 -32.40
N ILE A 92 -11.74 -0.54 -32.36
CA ILE A 92 -12.49 0.11 -31.28
C ILE A 92 -12.22 -0.56 -29.94
N VAL A 93 -12.30 -1.89 -29.88
CA VAL A 93 -11.99 -2.65 -28.65
C VAL A 93 -10.56 -2.40 -28.21
N ALA A 94 -9.59 -2.38 -29.14
CA ALA A 94 -8.20 -2.07 -28.84
C ALA A 94 -8.02 -0.64 -28.27
N ILE A 95 -8.62 0.37 -28.90
CA ILE A 95 -8.53 1.76 -28.44
C ILE A 95 -9.22 1.94 -27.09
N LEU A 96 -10.39 1.32 -26.89
CA LEU A 96 -11.10 1.36 -25.63
C LEU A 96 -10.28 0.73 -24.51
N TRP A 97 -9.64 -0.41 -24.76
CA TRP A 97 -8.75 -1.04 -23.77
C TRP A 97 -7.52 -0.17 -23.45
N ILE A 98 -6.93 0.50 -24.45
CA ILE A 98 -5.85 1.47 -24.18
C ILE A 98 -6.36 2.60 -23.27
N GLY A 99 -7.56 3.13 -23.54
CA GLY A 99 -8.19 4.15 -22.69
C GLY A 99 -8.39 3.66 -21.25
N ILE A 100 -8.93 2.45 -21.07
CA ILE A 100 -9.11 1.82 -19.76
C ILE A 100 -7.76 1.58 -19.08
N SER A 101 -6.75 1.12 -19.81
CA SER A 101 -5.39 0.95 -19.30
C SER A 101 -4.82 2.27 -18.77
N MET A 102 -5.09 3.40 -19.44
CA MET A 102 -4.67 4.72 -18.94
C MET A 102 -5.43 5.13 -17.68
N ILE A 103 -6.71 4.77 -17.54
CA ILE A 103 -7.47 4.96 -16.30
C ILE A 103 -6.83 4.14 -15.18
N ILE A 104 -6.56 2.85 -15.41
CA ILE A 104 -5.93 1.96 -14.43
C ILE A 104 -4.55 2.51 -14.03
N ILE A 105 -3.70 2.89 -15.00
CA ILE A 105 -2.38 3.47 -14.74
C ILE A 105 -2.50 4.74 -13.89
N ASN A 106 -3.43 5.62 -14.20
CA ASN A 106 -3.62 6.85 -13.44
C ASN A 106 -4.16 6.58 -12.02
N SER A 107 -5.19 5.74 -11.89
CA SER A 107 -5.83 5.42 -10.61
C SER A 107 -4.90 4.67 -9.65
N LEU A 108 -4.08 3.76 -10.18
CA LEU A 108 -3.07 3.04 -9.40
C LEU A 108 -1.74 3.78 -9.36
N LYS A 109 -1.69 4.98 -9.96
CA LYS A 109 -0.51 5.81 -10.20
C LYS A 109 0.69 5.10 -10.88
N LEU A 110 0.51 3.93 -11.50
CA LEU A 110 1.60 3.05 -12.00
C LEU A 110 2.71 3.76 -12.78
N ILE A 111 3.96 3.41 -12.47
CA ILE A 111 5.13 3.89 -13.21
C ILE A 111 5.04 3.44 -14.67
N PHE A 112 5.23 4.40 -15.57
CA PHE A 112 5.23 4.14 -17.00
C PHE A 112 6.61 3.69 -17.47
N ASN A 113 6.92 2.41 -17.30
CA ASN A 113 8.20 1.79 -17.70
C ASN A 113 8.00 0.83 -18.90
N PRO A 114 9.07 0.18 -19.44
CA PRO A 114 8.96 -0.72 -20.60
C PRO A 114 7.99 -1.88 -20.35
N LEU A 115 7.98 -2.40 -19.13
CA LEU A 115 7.16 -3.52 -18.71
C LEU A 115 5.68 -3.14 -18.68
N THR A 116 5.34 -1.95 -18.16
CA THR A 116 3.98 -1.39 -18.23
C THR A 116 3.51 -1.29 -19.68
N ILE A 117 4.37 -0.82 -20.60
CA ILE A 117 4.04 -0.75 -22.04
C ILE A 117 3.81 -2.16 -22.62
N ILE A 118 4.65 -3.14 -22.27
CA ILE A 118 4.47 -4.54 -22.68
C ILE A 118 3.14 -5.09 -22.16
N SER A 119 2.77 -4.82 -20.91
CA SER A 119 1.50 -5.25 -20.33
C SER A 119 0.30 -4.63 -21.05
N ILE A 120 0.34 -3.34 -21.39
CA ILE A 120 -0.71 -2.69 -22.21
C ILE A 120 -0.85 -3.39 -23.57
N ILE A 121 0.26 -3.62 -24.27
CA ILE A 121 0.25 -4.30 -25.58
C ILE A 121 -0.32 -5.71 -25.45
N THR A 122 0.05 -6.42 -24.38
CA THR A 122 -0.43 -7.76 -24.06
C THR A 122 -1.94 -7.77 -23.82
N GLY A 123 -2.43 -6.83 -23.01
CA GLY A 123 -3.85 -6.68 -22.73
C GLY A 123 -4.66 -6.32 -23.95
N VAL A 124 -4.17 -5.45 -24.83
CA VAL A 124 -4.82 -5.16 -26.12
C VAL A 124 -5.02 -6.45 -26.90
N ILE A 125 -3.98 -7.29 -27.01
CA ILE A 125 -4.05 -8.55 -27.74
C ILE A 125 -5.04 -9.52 -27.08
N ASN A 126 -4.97 -9.67 -25.76
CA ASN A 126 -5.81 -10.60 -25.00
C ASN A 126 -7.28 -10.22 -25.09
N ASN A 127 -7.58 -8.93 -25.02
CA ASN A 127 -8.94 -8.42 -25.01
C ASN A 127 -9.58 -8.34 -26.41
N ILE A 128 -8.81 -8.23 -27.49
CA ILE A 128 -9.37 -8.29 -28.85
C ILE A 128 -9.57 -9.72 -29.37
N LEU A 129 -9.00 -10.74 -28.72
CA LEU A 129 -8.85 -12.09 -29.30
C LEU A 129 -10.18 -12.71 -29.75
N PHE A 130 -11.22 -12.67 -28.91
CA PHE A 130 -12.53 -13.24 -29.25
C PHE A 130 -13.21 -12.48 -30.39
N VAL A 131 -13.13 -11.16 -30.37
CA VAL A 131 -13.69 -10.27 -31.41
C VAL A 131 -12.95 -10.46 -32.74
N LEU A 132 -11.63 -10.64 -32.69
CA LEU A 132 -10.79 -10.94 -33.83
C LEU A 132 -11.13 -12.30 -34.45
N LEU A 133 -11.28 -13.34 -33.62
CA LEU A 133 -11.66 -14.68 -34.06
C LEU A 133 -13.05 -14.69 -34.71
N ALA A 134 -14.01 -14.00 -34.11
CA ALA A 134 -15.36 -13.87 -34.65
C ALA A 134 -15.39 -13.11 -35.98
N GLY A 135 -14.61 -12.03 -36.10
CA GLY A 135 -14.41 -11.32 -37.36
C GLY A 135 -13.81 -12.20 -38.45
N TYR A 136 -12.83 -13.04 -38.10
CA TYR A 136 -12.25 -14.02 -39.01
C TYR A 136 -13.29 -15.05 -39.47
N ILE A 137 -14.06 -15.64 -38.55
CA ILE A 137 -15.13 -16.60 -38.88
C ILE A 137 -16.17 -15.97 -39.80
N TYR A 138 -16.61 -14.74 -39.50
CA TYR A 138 -17.52 -13.99 -40.36
C TYR A 138 -16.98 -13.83 -41.78
N THR A 139 -15.69 -13.53 -41.94
CA THR A 139 -15.09 -13.36 -43.28
C THR A 139 -14.97 -14.67 -44.07
N LYS A 140 -14.92 -15.82 -43.38
CA LYS A 140 -14.87 -17.15 -43.99
C LYS A 140 -16.25 -17.67 -44.39
N TRP A 141 -17.26 -17.46 -43.55
CA TRP A 141 -18.61 -18.04 -43.74
C TRP A 141 -19.62 -17.06 -44.32
N ASN A 142 -19.45 -15.75 -44.08
CA ASN A 142 -20.25 -14.65 -44.62
C ASN A 142 -21.77 -14.89 -44.60
N ASN A 143 -22.29 -15.38 -43.48
CA ASN A 143 -23.71 -15.65 -43.28
C ASN A 143 -24.28 -14.84 -42.11
N ARG A 144 -25.61 -14.82 -41.96
CA ARG A 144 -26.28 -14.05 -40.88
C ARG A 144 -25.82 -14.49 -39.49
N LEU A 145 -25.70 -15.80 -39.25
CA LEU A 145 -25.28 -16.35 -37.96
C LEU A 145 -23.88 -15.85 -37.53
N SER A 146 -22.89 -15.96 -38.41
CA SER A 146 -21.52 -15.51 -38.14
C SER A 146 -21.43 -13.99 -37.95
N LYS A 147 -22.26 -13.20 -38.66
CA LYS A 147 -22.38 -11.76 -38.43
C LYS A 147 -22.99 -11.45 -37.06
N THR A 148 -24.03 -12.18 -36.66
CA THR A 148 -24.67 -12.04 -35.34
C THR A 148 -23.70 -12.40 -34.22
N ILE A 149 -22.97 -13.52 -34.35
CA ILE A 149 -21.94 -13.92 -33.37
C ILE A 149 -20.86 -12.85 -33.26
N TYR A 150 -20.39 -12.28 -34.38
CA TYR A 150 -19.41 -11.21 -34.36
C TYR A 150 -19.92 -9.94 -33.66
N PHE A 151 -21.17 -9.55 -33.94
CA PHE A 151 -21.80 -8.43 -33.25
C PHE A 151 -21.96 -8.70 -31.74
N LEU A 152 -22.45 -9.88 -31.34
CA LEU A 152 -22.64 -10.22 -29.93
C LEU A 152 -21.32 -10.23 -29.16
N LEU A 153 -20.26 -10.80 -29.73
CA LEU A 153 -18.94 -10.80 -29.07
C LEU A 153 -18.38 -9.38 -28.95
N TYR A 154 -18.57 -8.53 -29.95
CA TYR A 154 -18.22 -7.11 -29.84
C TYR A 154 -19.03 -6.40 -28.76
N PHE A 155 -20.36 -6.60 -28.74
CA PHE A 155 -21.27 -6.02 -27.76
C PHE A 155 -20.90 -6.42 -26.33
N PHE A 156 -20.78 -7.72 -26.05
CA PHE A 156 -20.48 -8.23 -24.72
C PHE A 156 -19.08 -7.85 -24.26
N THR A 157 -18.08 -7.83 -25.16
CA THR A 157 -16.73 -7.38 -24.79
C THR A 157 -16.74 -5.93 -24.29
N ILE A 158 -17.43 -5.04 -25.02
CA ILE A 158 -17.54 -3.64 -24.61
C ILE A 158 -18.38 -3.51 -23.33
N LEU A 159 -19.46 -4.26 -23.18
CA LEU A 159 -20.27 -4.27 -21.97
C LEU A 159 -19.44 -4.67 -20.75
N PHE A 160 -18.68 -5.77 -20.87
CA PHE A 160 -17.82 -6.26 -19.79
C PHE A 160 -16.73 -5.27 -19.44
N PHE A 161 -16.12 -4.58 -20.41
CA PHE A 161 -15.16 -3.52 -20.12
C PHE A 161 -15.77 -2.41 -19.26
N TYR A 162 -16.99 -1.97 -19.54
CA TYR A 162 -17.62 -0.92 -18.73
C TYR A 162 -18.04 -1.41 -17.35
N CYS A 163 -18.64 -2.61 -17.24
CA CYS A 163 -18.96 -3.20 -15.95
C CYS A 163 -17.71 -3.35 -15.07
N ASP A 164 -16.64 -3.86 -15.65
CA ASP A 164 -15.37 -4.04 -14.97
C ASP A 164 -14.67 -2.72 -14.63
N THR A 165 -14.75 -1.71 -15.50
CA THR A 165 -14.23 -0.37 -15.20
C THR A 165 -14.98 0.29 -14.04
N ILE A 166 -16.31 0.18 -13.99
CA ILE A 166 -17.11 0.69 -12.86
C ILE A 166 -16.69 -0.01 -11.57
N TYR A 167 -16.57 -1.34 -11.61
CA TYR A 167 -16.11 -2.11 -10.48
C TYR A 167 -14.71 -1.67 -10.02
N PHE A 168 -13.76 -1.56 -10.96
CA PHE A 168 -12.41 -1.10 -10.71
C PHE A 168 -12.35 0.31 -10.09
N LEU A 169 -13.21 1.24 -10.51
CA LEU A 169 -13.23 2.59 -9.90
C LEU A 169 -13.64 2.57 -8.42
N VAL A 170 -14.36 1.53 -7.99
CA VAL A 170 -14.79 1.36 -6.59
C VAL A 170 -13.83 0.48 -5.79
N THR A 171 -13.30 -0.59 -6.41
CA THR A 171 -12.54 -1.64 -5.71
C THR A 171 -11.06 -1.67 -6.05
N SER A 172 -10.65 -0.96 -7.12
CA SER A 172 -9.30 -0.96 -7.69
C SER A 172 -8.79 -2.34 -8.13
N THR A 173 -9.71 -3.28 -8.40
CA THR A 173 -9.42 -4.61 -8.96
C THR A 173 -10.37 -4.93 -10.12
N HIS A 174 -10.03 -5.91 -10.95
CA HIS A 174 -11.01 -6.51 -11.87
C HIS A 174 -12.10 -7.25 -11.09
N ILE A 175 -13.27 -7.47 -11.72
CA ILE A 175 -14.40 -8.18 -11.09
C ILE A 175 -13.94 -9.50 -10.47
N GLN A 176 -14.24 -9.70 -9.19
CA GLN A 176 -13.92 -10.89 -8.40
C GLN A 176 -15.17 -11.69 -8.06
N LYS A 177 -15.00 -12.96 -7.67
CA LYS A 177 -16.09 -13.86 -7.27
C LYS A 177 -17.03 -13.27 -6.22
N MET A 178 -16.49 -12.51 -5.27
CA MET A 178 -17.23 -11.90 -4.16
C MET A 178 -18.40 -11.02 -4.64
N VAL A 179 -18.32 -10.45 -5.85
CA VAL A 179 -19.45 -9.73 -6.45
C VAL A 179 -20.61 -10.67 -6.73
N PHE A 180 -20.35 -11.84 -7.33
CA PHE A 180 -21.40 -12.79 -7.69
C PHE A 180 -22.08 -13.41 -6.48
N GLU A 181 -21.33 -13.64 -5.39
CA GLU A 181 -21.86 -14.16 -4.14
C GLU A 181 -22.71 -13.13 -3.38
N ASN A 182 -22.37 -11.83 -3.53
CA ASN A 182 -23.05 -10.73 -2.85
C ASN A 182 -23.97 -9.90 -3.77
N LEU A 183 -24.29 -10.40 -4.97
CA LEU A 183 -25.21 -9.74 -5.90
C LEU A 183 -26.63 -9.73 -5.30
N ASN A 184 -26.95 -8.64 -4.63
CA ASN A 184 -28.28 -8.33 -4.11
C ASN A 184 -28.64 -6.87 -4.44
N ASN A 185 -29.88 -6.46 -4.16
CA ASN A 185 -30.36 -5.11 -4.48
C ASN A 185 -29.51 -4.01 -3.80
N TYR A 186 -28.99 -4.26 -2.59
CA TYR A 186 -28.16 -3.30 -1.85
C TYR A 186 -26.80 -3.07 -2.51
N ALA A 187 -26.19 -4.10 -3.12
CA ALA A 187 -24.94 -3.94 -3.86
C ALA A 187 -25.12 -3.02 -5.07
N PHE A 188 -26.27 -3.09 -5.75
CA PHE A 188 -26.58 -2.22 -6.89
C PHE A 188 -26.81 -0.77 -6.45
N GLU A 189 -27.57 -0.56 -5.36
CA GLU A 189 -27.74 0.77 -4.77
C GLU A 189 -26.41 1.36 -4.31
N SER A 190 -25.55 0.56 -3.66
CA SER A 190 -24.24 1.01 -3.19
C SER A 190 -23.36 1.52 -4.33
N VAL A 191 -23.32 0.84 -5.49
CA VAL A 191 -22.58 1.31 -6.67
C VAL A 191 -23.16 2.63 -7.22
N LEU A 192 -24.49 2.77 -7.24
CA LEU A 192 -25.15 4.00 -7.67
C LEU A 192 -24.90 5.19 -6.73
N TYR A 193 -24.80 4.95 -5.42
CA TYR A 193 -24.53 6.00 -4.43
C TYR A 193 -23.06 6.37 -4.33
N THR A 194 -22.14 5.43 -4.62
CA THR A 194 -20.69 5.66 -4.51
C THR A 194 -20.07 6.20 -5.80
N THR A 195 -20.68 5.97 -6.96
CA THR A 195 -20.16 6.42 -8.25
C THR A 195 -20.83 7.72 -8.67
N ASP A 196 -20.04 8.71 -9.12
CA ASP A 196 -20.56 9.97 -9.66
C ASP A 196 -21.54 9.70 -10.83
N ILE A 197 -22.75 10.25 -10.72
CA ILE A 197 -23.82 10.09 -11.70
C ILE A 197 -23.42 10.58 -13.10
N ILE A 198 -22.57 11.61 -13.19
CA ILE A 198 -22.05 12.15 -14.46
C ILE A 198 -21.14 11.11 -15.13
N VAL A 199 -20.33 10.41 -14.34
CA VAL A 199 -19.45 9.35 -14.84
C VAL A 199 -20.28 8.19 -15.37
N LEU A 200 -21.33 7.77 -14.65
CA LEU A 200 -22.25 6.72 -15.09
C LEU A 200 -22.99 7.09 -16.39
N ILE A 201 -23.49 8.31 -16.50
CA ILE A 201 -24.14 8.81 -17.73
C ILE A 201 -23.14 8.84 -18.89
N GLY A 202 -21.91 9.32 -18.64
CA GLY A 202 -20.83 9.34 -19.64
C GLY A 202 -20.51 7.94 -20.17
N ILE A 203 -20.44 6.94 -19.29
CA ILE A 203 -20.24 5.53 -19.64
C ILE A 203 -21.38 5.02 -20.53
N LEU A 204 -22.65 5.27 -20.14
CA LEU A 204 -23.81 4.83 -20.91
C LEU A 204 -23.88 5.46 -22.31
N ILE A 205 -23.62 6.76 -22.42
CA ILE A 205 -23.59 7.47 -23.71
C ILE A 205 -22.48 6.90 -24.59
N SER A 206 -21.28 6.72 -24.03
CA SER A 206 -20.13 6.16 -24.74
C SER A 206 -20.42 4.73 -25.21
N PHE A 207 -21.00 3.88 -24.35
CA PHE A 207 -21.42 2.52 -24.71
C PHE A 207 -22.36 2.52 -25.94
N PHE A 208 -23.43 3.33 -25.89
CA PHE A 208 -24.38 3.41 -27.01
C PHE A 208 -23.71 3.93 -28.29
N PHE A 209 -22.86 4.94 -28.18
CA PHE A 209 -22.14 5.50 -29.32
C PHE A 209 -21.20 4.48 -29.97
N LEU A 210 -20.45 3.70 -29.17
CA LEU A 210 -19.57 2.65 -29.67
C LEU A 210 -20.32 1.54 -30.41
N MET A 211 -21.57 1.26 -30.04
CA MET A 211 -22.40 0.29 -30.78
C MET A 211 -22.71 0.74 -32.22
N LEU A 212 -22.83 2.05 -32.47
CA LEU A 212 -23.10 2.61 -33.80
C LEU A 212 -21.92 2.43 -34.79
N PHE A 213 -20.72 2.17 -34.28
CA PHE A 213 -19.52 1.96 -35.11
C PHE A 213 -19.30 0.50 -35.52
N PHE A 214 -20.19 -0.42 -35.18
CA PHE A 214 -20.10 -1.79 -35.67
C PHE A 214 -20.22 -1.83 -37.20
N ARG A 215 -19.08 -2.04 -37.87
CA ARG A 215 -18.98 -2.11 -39.34
C ARG A 215 -18.20 -3.35 -39.73
N VAL A 216 -18.82 -4.17 -40.58
CA VAL A 216 -18.20 -5.42 -41.04
C VAL A 216 -17.65 -5.27 -42.46
N PRO A 217 -16.44 -5.79 -42.75
CA PRO A 217 -15.89 -5.78 -44.10
C PRO A 217 -16.68 -6.75 -45.00
N LYS A 218 -17.01 -6.34 -46.23
CA LYS A 218 -17.69 -7.22 -47.21
C LYS A 218 -16.78 -8.35 -47.74
N LYS A 219 -15.46 -8.10 -47.79
CA LYS A 219 -14.38 -9.05 -48.09
C LYS A 219 -13.13 -8.57 -47.36
N LEU A 220 -12.29 -9.50 -46.87
CA LEU A 220 -10.94 -9.15 -46.45
C LEU A 220 -10.13 -8.84 -47.71
N ASP A 221 -9.50 -7.66 -47.80
CA ASP A 221 -8.34 -7.54 -48.68
C ASP A 221 -7.34 -8.60 -48.24
N ASN A 222 -6.80 -9.37 -49.19
CA ASN A 222 -5.85 -10.45 -48.95
C ASN A 222 -4.68 -9.95 -48.09
N LEU A 223 -4.75 -10.15 -46.77
CA LEU A 223 -3.58 -10.48 -45.97
C LEU A 223 -3.09 -11.83 -46.51
N HIS A 224 -2.37 -11.80 -47.63
CA HIS A 224 -1.85 -12.93 -48.42
C HIS A 224 -2.27 -14.34 -47.91
N PRO A 225 -3.37 -14.92 -48.41
CA PRO A 225 -3.94 -16.17 -47.92
C PRO A 225 -3.23 -17.43 -48.46
N LYS A 226 -1.93 -17.36 -48.71
CA LYS A 226 -1.13 -18.56 -49.02
C LYS A 226 -0.17 -18.83 -47.87
N LYS A 227 -0.74 -19.48 -46.84
CA LYS A 227 -0.11 -20.39 -45.85
C LYS A 227 0.18 -19.96 -44.40
N MET A 228 -0.05 -18.73 -43.91
CA MET A 228 0.35 -18.40 -42.52
C MET A 228 -0.52 -17.43 -41.68
N GLY A 229 -1.76 -17.08 -42.03
CA GLY A 229 -2.52 -16.02 -41.33
C GLY A 229 -2.85 -16.25 -39.84
N VAL A 230 -3.71 -17.23 -39.53
CA VAL A 230 -4.16 -17.51 -38.15
C VAL A 230 -3.04 -18.07 -37.26
N PRO A 231 -2.18 -19.00 -37.73
CA PRO A 231 -1.07 -19.49 -36.92
C PRO A 231 -0.08 -18.39 -36.52
N ILE A 232 0.20 -17.41 -37.39
CA ILE A 232 1.04 -16.26 -37.03
C ILE A 232 0.39 -15.41 -35.94
N ILE A 233 -0.93 -15.14 -36.03
CA ILE A 233 -1.63 -14.37 -34.99
C ILE A 233 -1.56 -15.12 -33.65
N ILE A 234 -1.82 -16.42 -33.64
CA ILE A 234 -1.70 -17.26 -32.44
C ILE A 234 -0.26 -17.23 -31.90
N MET A 235 0.75 -17.37 -32.76
CA MET A 235 2.15 -17.27 -32.33
C MET A 235 2.49 -15.90 -31.76
N ILE A 236 1.97 -14.81 -32.32
CA ILE A 236 2.15 -13.45 -31.76
C ILE A 236 1.48 -13.35 -30.39
N CYS A 237 0.25 -13.84 -30.24
CA CYS A 237 -0.44 -13.83 -28.94
C CYS A 237 0.35 -14.61 -27.89
N ILE A 238 0.81 -15.81 -28.24
CA ILE A 238 1.64 -16.64 -27.35
C ILE A 238 2.95 -15.93 -27.03
N ALA A 239 3.64 -15.38 -28.03
CA ALA A 239 4.93 -14.72 -27.84
C ALA A 239 4.81 -13.49 -26.93
N VAL A 240 3.80 -12.64 -27.15
CA VAL A 240 3.62 -11.42 -26.33
C VAL A 240 3.22 -11.78 -24.89
N ASN A 241 2.32 -12.74 -24.69
CA ASN A 241 1.98 -13.20 -23.34
C ASN A 241 3.18 -13.87 -22.65
N PHE A 242 3.93 -14.69 -23.38
CA PHE A 242 5.14 -15.31 -22.86
C PHE A 242 6.16 -14.25 -22.43
N VAL A 243 6.40 -13.23 -23.26
CA VAL A 243 7.27 -12.10 -22.90
C VAL A 243 6.76 -11.42 -21.64
N ASN A 244 5.47 -11.05 -21.57
CA ASN A 244 4.89 -10.37 -20.40
C ASN A 244 5.05 -11.20 -19.11
N ILE A 245 4.68 -12.49 -19.14
CA ILE A 245 4.79 -13.40 -17.99
C ILE A 245 6.26 -13.62 -17.61
N ALA A 246 7.11 -13.89 -18.61
CA ALA A 246 8.53 -14.11 -18.38
C ALA A 246 9.16 -12.85 -17.76
N THR A 247 8.85 -11.66 -18.25
CA THR A 247 9.38 -10.43 -17.68
C THR A 247 8.84 -10.15 -16.28
N ALA A 248 7.54 -10.38 -16.03
CA ALA A 248 6.96 -10.20 -14.71
C ALA A 248 7.56 -11.14 -13.65
N TYR A 249 8.01 -12.32 -14.06
CA TYR A 249 8.65 -13.30 -13.17
C TYR A 249 10.17 -13.13 -13.05
N VAL A 250 10.85 -12.94 -14.18
CA VAL A 250 12.32 -12.92 -14.26
C VAL A 250 12.89 -11.60 -13.79
N TYR A 251 12.25 -10.46 -14.10
CA TYR A 251 12.83 -9.15 -13.79
C TYR A 251 12.96 -8.89 -12.28
N PRO A 252 11.91 -9.10 -11.44
CA PRO A 252 12.07 -9.01 -9.98
C PRO A 252 13.14 -9.95 -9.43
N LYS A 253 13.22 -11.18 -9.95
CA LYS A 253 14.23 -12.15 -9.53
C LYS A 253 15.64 -11.73 -9.91
N ALA A 254 15.83 -11.20 -11.11
CA ALA A 254 17.12 -10.71 -11.57
C ALA A 254 17.61 -9.52 -10.74
N LEU A 255 16.69 -8.66 -10.27
CA LEU A 255 17.00 -7.59 -9.32
C LEU A 255 17.53 -8.16 -8.00
N VAL A 256 16.79 -9.10 -7.39
CA VAL A 256 17.21 -9.78 -6.15
C VAL A 256 18.55 -10.51 -6.32
N GLU A 257 18.73 -11.27 -7.41
CA GLU A 257 20.00 -11.97 -7.71
C GLU A 257 21.18 -11.01 -7.92
N SER A 258 20.90 -9.76 -8.32
CA SER A 258 21.90 -8.70 -8.48
C SER A 258 22.14 -7.88 -7.19
N GLY A 259 21.48 -8.24 -6.08
CA GLY A 259 21.58 -7.55 -4.80
C GLY A 259 20.69 -6.31 -4.65
N PHE A 260 19.62 -6.20 -5.45
CA PHE A 260 18.61 -5.14 -5.37
C PHE A 260 17.28 -5.69 -4.84
N ASP A 261 17.32 -6.28 -3.66
CA ASP A 261 16.20 -6.98 -3.06
C ASP A 261 14.98 -6.08 -2.83
N GLU A 262 15.17 -4.84 -2.36
CA GLU A 262 14.06 -3.90 -2.10
C GLU A 262 13.32 -3.56 -3.39
N GLU A 263 14.07 -3.17 -4.43
CA GLU A 263 13.48 -2.86 -5.74
C GLU A 263 12.83 -4.10 -6.37
N GLY A 264 13.36 -5.30 -6.13
CA GLY A 264 12.76 -6.56 -6.54
C GLY A 264 11.38 -6.80 -5.92
N GLU A 265 11.21 -6.59 -4.61
CA GLU A 265 9.91 -6.72 -3.95
C GLU A 265 8.93 -5.60 -4.32
N ILE A 266 9.40 -4.35 -4.47
CA ILE A 266 8.55 -3.25 -4.98
C ILE A 266 8.07 -3.59 -6.40
N GLU A 267 8.94 -4.10 -7.26
CA GLU A 267 8.60 -4.46 -8.64
C GLU A 267 7.60 -5.63 -8.72
N LYS A 268 7.67 -6.58 -7.79
CA LYS A 268 6.68 -7.65 -7.62
C LYS A 268 5.30 -7.09 -7.23
N SER A 269 5.24 -6.12 -6.32
CA SER A 269 3.99 -5.41 -6.00
C SER A 269 3.44 -4.65 -7.22
N ARG A 270 4.30 -3.96 -7.97
CA ARG A 270 3.92 -3.32 -9.24
C ARG A 270 3.42 -4.33 -10.29
N ASN A 271 3.94 -5.56 -10.30
CA ASN A 271 3.47 -6.62 -11.20
C ASN A 271 2.03 -7.06 -10.91
N LEU A 272 1.60 -7.06 -9.65
CA LEU A 272 0.19 -7.34 -9.30
C LEU A 272 -0.73 -6.30 -9.96
N SER A 273 -0.35 -5.02 -9.90
CA SER A 273 -1.09 -3.95 -10.56
C SER A 273 -0.99 -3.99 -12.10
N ARG A 274 0.18 -4.32 -12.66
CA ARG A 274 0.35 -4.46 -14.13
C ARG A 274 -0.36 -5.67 -14.70
N ALA A 275 -0.58 -6.73 -13.91
CA ALA A 275 -1.32 -7.90 -14.35
C ALA A 275 -2.71 -7.51 -14.88
N MET A 276 -3.38 -6.55 -14.21
CA MET A 276 -4.66 -5.98 -14.65
C MET A 276 -4.60 -5.33 -16.03
N LEU A 277 -3.46 -4.74 -16.42
CA LEU A 277 -3.29 -4.17 -17.76
C LEU A 277 -3.18 -5.23 -18.85
N SER A 278 -2.71 -6.44 -18.49
CA SER A 278 -2.45 -7.53 -19.43
C SER A 278 -3.55 -8.59 -19.48
N GLU A 279 -4.37 -8.69 -18.44
CA GLU A 279 -5.41 -9.69 -18.32
C GLU A 279 -6.58 -9.42 -19.29
N SER A 280 -7.25 -10.48 -19.74
CA SER A 280 -8.50 -10.32 -20.48
C SER A 280 -9.66 -10.20 -19.51
N VAL A 281 -10.38 -9.07 -19.54
CA VAL A 281 -11.58 -8.85 -18.71
C VAL A 281 -12.61 -9.96 -18.94
N THR A 282 -12.83 -10.35 -20.19
CA THR A 282 -13.76 -11.42 -20.54
C THR A 282 -13.35 -12.76 -19.95
N ILE A 283 -12.06 -13.11 -19.99
CA ILE A 283 -11.57 -14.38 -19.44
C ILE A 283 -11.61 -14.34 -17.91
N ASN A 284 -11.19 -13.24 -17.29
CA ASN A 284 -11.26 -13.04 -15.85
C ASN A 284 -12.70 -13.20 -15.34
N LEU A 285 -13.67 -12.54 -15.99
CA LEU A 285 -15.08 -12.64 -15.62
C LEU A 285 -15.60 -14.08 -15.67
N ILE A 286 -15.24 -14.82 -16.72
CA ILE A 286 -15.61 -16.25 -16.85
C ILE A 286 -14.92 -17.08 -15.77
N HIS A 287 -13.64 -16.83 -15.50
CA HIS A 287 -12.86 -17.53 -14.49
C HIS A 287 -13.47 -17.34 -13.09
N GLU A 288 -13.69 -16.10 -12.69
CA GLU A 288 -14.22 -15.75 -11.36
C GLU A 288 -15.67 -16.21 -11.20
N PHE A 289 -16.48 -16.23 -12.27
CA PHE A 289 -17.83 -16.79 -12.23
C PHE A 289 -17.84 -18.32 -12.03
N LEU A 290 -16.85 -19.04 -12.60
CA LEU A 290 -16.74 -20.50 -12.50
C LEU A 290 -15.88 -20.98 -11.33
N LYS A 291 -15.28 -20.06 -10.57
CA LYS A 291 -14.34 -20.37 -9.49
C LYS A 291 -15.07 -20.99 -8.30
N ASN A 292 -14.75 -22.24 -7.97
CA ASN A 292 -15.24 -22.91 -6.76
C ASN A 292 -14.14 -22.90 -5.69
N ASP A 293 -13.98 -21.77 -5.00
CA ASP A 293 -13.14 -21.70 -3.80
C ASP A 293 -14.01 -21.74 -2.54
N ASP A 294 -13.93 -22.86 -1.81
CA ASP A 294 -14.48 -23.04 -0.46
C ASP A 294 -13.53 -22.42 0.59
N ARG A 295 -13.12 -21.15 0.42
CA ARG A 295 -12.43 -20.45 1.50
C ARG A 295 -13.45 -20.05 2.55
N GLN A 296 -13.55 -20.86 3.61
CA GLN A 296 -14.15 -20.46 4.87
C GLN A 296 -13.27 -19.37 5.52
N VAL A 297 -13.31 -18.16 4.99
CA VAL A 297 -13.29 -17.00 5.89
C VAL A 297 -14.66 -17.05 6.54
N ILE A 298 -14.73 -17.21 7.86
CA ILE A 298 -16.00 -17.10 8.57
C ILE A 298 -16.56 -15.73 8.20
N ALA A 299 -17.56 -15.72 7.32
CA ALA A 299 -18.24 -14.48 6.97
C ALA A 299 -18.67 -13.86 8.30
N SER A 300 -18.40 -12.57 8.51
CA SER A 300 -18.89 -11.82 9.68
C SER A 300 -20.37 -12.12 9.98
N ASN A 301 -21.14 -12.37 8.91
CA ASN A 301 -22.54 -12.83 8.91
C ASN A 301 -22.82 -14.18 9.62
N GLN A 302 -21.81 -14.95 10.02
CA GLN A 302 -21.92 -16.22 10.75
C GLN A 302 -21.62 -16.08 12.25
N LEU A 303 -21.08 -14.94 12.70
CA LEU A 303 -20.82 -14.67 14.11
C LEU A 303 -21.98 -13.85 14.69
N TYR A 304 -22.72 -14.44 15.61
CA TYR A 304 -23.77 -13.76 16.36
C TYR A 304 -23.22 -13.28 17.70
N ARG A 305 -23.67 -12.11 18.15
CA ARG A 305 -23.35 -11.62 19.49
C ARG A 305 -23.99 -12.52 20.54
N VAL A 306 -23.18 -13.12 21.40
CA VAL A 306 -23.64 -13.91 22.54
C VAL A 306 -23.38 -13.09 23.80
N ALA A 307 -24.35 -13.06 24.73
CA ALA A 307 -24.16 -12.36 25.99
C ALA A 307 -23.17 -13.14 26.89
N PHE A 308 -22.30 -12.41 27.58
CA PHE A 308 -21.43 -13.01 28.60
C PHE A 308 -22.25 -13.54 29.77
N SER A 309 -21.91 -14.73 30.25
CA SER A 309 -22.43 -15.26 31.50
C SER A 309 -21.87 -14.49 32.71
N GLU A 310 -22.55 -14.58 33.86
CA GLU A 310 -22.07 -13.98 35.12
C GLU A 310 -20.67 -14.50 35.50
N HIS A 311 -20.42 -15.79 35.26
CA HIS A 311 -19.12 -16.39 35.49
C HIS A 311 -18.04 -15.83 34.56
N GLU A 312 -18.31 -15.70 33.25
CA GLU A 312 -17.37 -15.07 32.32
C GLU A 312 -17.11 -13.60 32.67
N THR A 313 -18.14 -12.88 33.10
CA THR A 313 -18.02 -11.48 33.55
C THR A 313 -17.05 -11.36 34.73
N GLN A 314 -17.17 -12.24 35.73
CA GLN A 314 -16.26 -12.29 36.86
C GLN A 314 -14.83 -12.65 36.44
N LEU A 315 -14.66 -13.66 35.59
CA LEU A 315 -13.35 -14.08 35.10
C LEU A 315 -12.65 -12.98 34.30
N LEU A 316 -13.40 -12.21 33.51
CA LEU A 316 -12.87 -11.06 32.76
C LEU A 316 -12.51 -9.89 33.69
N ASP A 317 -13.33 -9.59 34.71
CA ASP A 317 -13.01 -8.56 35.71
C ASP A 317 -11.73 -8.90 36.50
N GLU A 318 -11.52 -10.18 36.84
CA GLU A 318 -10.27 -10.68 37.44
C GLU A 318 -9.05 -10.52 36.51
N LEU A 319 -9.27 -10.46 35.18
CA LEU A 319 -8.27 -10.08 34.17
C LEU A 319 -8.23 -8.56 33.92
N GLY A 320 -8.89 -7.74 34.73
CA GLY A 320 -8.96 -6.29 34.54
C GLY A 320 -9.82 -5.83 33.35
N ILE A 321 -10.55 -6.74 32.69
CA ILE A 321 -11.42 -6.47 31.54
C ILE A 321 -12.84 -6.22 32.07
N ASP A 322 -13.22 -4.95 32.20
CA ASP A 322 -14.56 -4.57 32.64
C ASP A 322 -15.53 -4.42 31.45
N ILE A 323 -16.32 -5.46 31.21
CA ILE A 323 -17.35 -5.49 30.15
C ILE A 323 -18.61 -4.66 30.49
N SER A 324 -18.76 -4.21 31.73
CA SER A 324 -19.95 -3.53 32.24
C SER A 324 -19.79 -2.01 32.33
N LYS A 325 -18.55 -1.51 32.20
CA LYS A 325 -18.23 -0.09 32.30
C LYS A 325 -18.81 0.71 31.15
N LYS A 326 -19.66 1.67 31.48
CA LYS A 326 -20.03 2.72 30.50
C LYS A 326 -18.82 3.64 30.28
N PRO A 327 -18.61 4.16 29.06
CA PRO A 327 -17.61 5.18 28.81
C PRO A 327 -17.80 6.33 29.80
N ILE A 328 -16.75 6.64 30.57
CA ILE A 328 -16.77 7.77 31.49
C ILE A 328 -16.70 9.04 30.63
N ALA A 329 -17.51 10.04 30.95
CA ALA A 329 -17.45 11.33 30.26
C ALA A 329 -16.07 11.97 30.45
N THR A 330 -15.49 12.47 29.36
CA THR A 330 -14.14 13.04 29.28
C THR A 330 -13.93 14.12 30.34
N GLN A 331 -12.91 13.95 31.19
CA GLN A 331 -12.59 14.94 32.22
C GLN A 331 -11.55 15.92 31.68
N LYS A 332 -12.06 17.07 31.17
CA LYS A 332 -11.32 18.30 30.80
C LYS A 332 -10.36 18.14 29.60
N ALA A 333 -10.68 18.81 28.50
CA ALA A 333 -9.83 18.85 27.31
C ALA A 333 -8.49 19.53 27.59
N PHE A 334 -7.38 18.90 27.19
CA PHE A 334 -6.06 19.52 27.21
C PHE A 334 -5.83 20.32 25.92
N PRO A 335 -5.13 21.47 25.96
CA PRO A 335 -5.09 22.41 24.84
C PRO A 335 -4.12 22.00 23.71
N TYR A 336 -3.88 20.71 23.49
CA TYR A 336 -3.10 20.28 22.34
C TYR A 336 -3.86 20.55 21.04
N GLU A 337 -3.20 21.28 20.14
CA GLU A 337 -3.71 21.59 18.81
C GLU A 337 -2.86 20.91 17.73
N LYS A 338 -1.59 20.60 18.04
CA LYS A 338 -0.66 19.96 17.11
C LYS A 338 -0.24 18.64 17.70
N VAL A 339 -0.63 17.55 17.05
CA VAL A 339 -0.30 16.19 17.49
C VAL A 339 0.49 15.52 16.37
N ILE A 340 1.74 15.18 16.66
CA ILE A 340 2.64 14.49 15.74
C ILE A 340 2.90 13.10 16.30
N VAL A 341 2.67 12.07 15.50
CA VAL A 341 2.93 10.68 15.87
C VAL A 341 4.00 10.13 14.94
N ILE A 342 5.18 9.87 15.49
CA ILE A 342 6.25 9.18 14.80
C ILE A 342 6.07 7.69 15.04
N VAL A 343 5.81 6.96 13.95
CA VAL A 343 5.67 5.51 13.95
C VAL A 343 6.94 4.92 13.36
N ALA A 344 7.83 4.50 14.26
CA ALA A 344 9.09 3.84 13.93
C ALA A 344 8.83 2.44 13.33
N GLU A 345 9.45 2.13 12.20
CA GLU A 345 9.28 0.84 11.53
C GLU A 345 9.93 -0.29 12.34
N SER A 346 9.18 -1.35 12.62
CA SER A 346 9.72 -2.57 13.23
C SER A 346 10.58 -2.29 14.48
N PHE A 347 10.22 -1.36 15.39
CA PHE A 347 11.05 -0.90 16.52
C PHE A 347 10.69 -1.62 17.82
N HIS A 348 11.63 -2.40 18.38
CA HIS A 348 11.45 -3.06 19.67
C HIS A 348 11.92 -2.18 20.85
N ARG A 349 11.15 -2.09 21.94
CA ARG A 349 11.52 -1.30 23.15
C ARG A 349 12.93 -1.64 23.68
N ASP A 350 13.23 -2.92 23.86
CA ASP A 350 14.53 -3.43 24.37
C ASP A 350 15.74 -3.19 23.45
N TYR A 351 15.57 -2.48 22.33
CA TYR A 351 16.68 -1.93 21.56
C TYR A 351 17.17 -0.56 22.05
N LEU A 352 16.53 -0.03 23.09
CA LEU A 352 17.00 1.11 23.86
C LEU A 352 17.93 0.64 24.97
N HIS A 353 19.06 1.33 25.15
CA HIS A 353 20.01 0.99 26.21
C HIS A 353 19.39 1.16 27.60
N PHE A 354 18.44 2.09 27.77
CA PHE A 354 17.65 2.25 28.99
C PHE A 354 17.04 0.94 29.51
N TYR A 355 16.49 0.10 28.62
CA TYR A 355 15.89 -1.19 28.99
C TYR A 355 16.88 -2.37 28.88
N ASN A 356 17.93 -2.22 28.07
CA ASN A 356 18.86 -3.30 27.78
C ASN A 356 20.31 -2.80 27.72
N SER A 357 21.06 -3.05 28.79
CA SER A 357 22.48 -2.67 28.88
C SER A 357 23.42 -3.35 27.88
N GLN A 358 22.95 -4.35 27.13
CA GLN A 358 23.71 -4.96 26.02
C GLN A 358 23.71 -4.11 24.75
N ILE A 359 22.77 -3.18 24.61
CA ILE A 359 22.81 -2.17 23.56
C ILE A 359 23.88 -1.14 23.95
N PRO A 360 24.83 -0.77 23.07
CA PRO A 360 25.78 0.30 23.40
C PRO A 360 25.04 1.62 23.66
N ALA A 361 25.35 2.30 24.77
CA ALA A 361 24.66 3.53 25.18
C ALA A 361 24.65 4.62 24.09
N GLU A 362 25.74 4.72 23.32
CA GLU A 362 25.88 5.66 22.21
C GLU A 362 24.81 5.46 21.11
N THR A 363 24.32 4.22 20.95
CA THR A 363 23.32 3.83 19.92
C THR A 363 22.00 4.56 20.11
N THR A 364 21.59 4.81 21.36
CA THR A 364 20.23 5.30 21.68
C THR A 364 20.24 6.47 22.66
N HIS A 365 21.36 7.18 22.77
CA HIS A 365 21.57 8.23 23.77
C HIS A 365 20.47 9.31 23.80
N PHE A 366 19.89 9.68 22.65
CA PHE A 366 18.83 10.67 22.60
C PHE A 366 17.47 10.05 22.94
N LEU A 367 17.14 8.89 22.38
CA LEU A 367 15.93 8.14 22.71
C LEU A 367 15.87 7.78 24.21
N ASP A 368 16.97 7.31 24.79
CA ASP A 368 17.09 7.06 26.22
C ASP A 368 16.87 8.33 27.05
N SER A 369 17.34 9.48 26.56
CA SER A 369 17.07 10.77 27.21
C SER A 369 15.59 11.14 27.15
N LEU A 370 14.87 10.76 26.09
CA LEU A 370 13.43 10.97 26.02
C LEU A 370 12.70 10.09 27.05
N VAL A 371 13.03 8.80 27.11
CA VAL A 371 12.46 7.87 28.11
C VAL A 371 12.72 8.39 29.54
N ALA A 372 13.93 8.84 29.83
CA ALA A 372 14.29 9.32 31.17
C ALA A 372 13.56 10.61 31.60
N ASN A 373 13.17 11.47 30.66
CA ASN A 373 12.68 12.83 30.96
C ASN A 373 11.19 13.04 30.64
N TYR A 374 10.55 12.14 29.89
CA TYR A 374 9.18 12.30 29.43
C TYR A 374 8.28 11.12 29.82
N PRO A 375 6.96 11.34 29.94
CA PRO A 375 6.01 10.26 30.19
C PRO A 375 6.13 9.17 29.12
N HIS A 376 6.20 7.92 29.57
CA HIS A 376 6.34 6.75 28.73
C HIS A 376 5.67 5.54 29.37
N LEU A 377 5.51 4.47 28.60
CA LEU A 377 5.14 3.16 29.13
C LEU A 377 6.27 2.16 28.97
N ASP A 378 6.55 1.44 30.04
CA ASP A 378 7.43 0.29 30.04
C ASP A 378 6.75 -0.87 29.33
N HIS A 379 5.47 -1.13 29.61
CA HIS A 379 4.76 -2.34 29.16
C HIS A 379 3.70 -2.09 28.09
N TYR A 380 4.07 -1.40 27.01
CA TYR A 380 3.21 -1.18 25.83
C TYR A 380 3.48 -2.19 24.72
N TYR A 381 2.55 -3.12 24.46
CA TYR A 381 2.75 -4.26 23.57
C TYR A 381 2.17 -4.07 22.17
N THR A 382 2.88 -4.63 21.19
CA THR A 382 2.34 -4.87 19.84
C THR A 382 1.07 -5.71 19.92
N SER A 383 -0.04 -5.21 19.38
CA SER A 383 -1.29 -5.98 19.34
C SER A 383 -1.37 -6.92 18.16
N ASN A 384 -0.83 -6.54 17.00
CA ASN A 384 -0.84 -7.36 15.79
C ASN A 384 0.35 -6.99 14.89
N LYS A 385 0.71 -7.86 13.94
CA LYS A 385 1.83 -7.63 13.01
C LYS A 385 1.57 -8.31 11.66
N PRO A 386 2.20 -7.90 10.54
CA PRO A 386 3.16 -6.80 10.36
C PRO A 386 2.52 -5.39 10.40
N THR A 387 3.19 -4.39 9.83
CA THR A 387 2.82 -2.96 9.80
C THR A 387 1.32 -2.71 9.62
N THR A 388 0.70 -3.23 8.56
CA THR A 388 -0.71 -2.99 8.27
C THR A 388 -1.64 -3.40 9.41
N GLN A 389 -1.35 -4.53 10.05
CA GLN A 389 -2.13 -5.06 11.16
C GLN A 389 -1.88 -4.24 12.45
N GLY A 390 -0.62 -3.85 12.71
CA GLY A 390 -0.28 -2.99 13.84
C GLY A 390 -0.92 -1.60 13.74
N LEU A 391 -0.86 -0.97 12.56
CA LEU A 391 -1.54 0.30 12.27
C LEU A 391 -3.07 0.17 12.35
N ASN A 392 -3.63 -0.97 11.93
CA ASN A 392 -5.05 -1.25 12.14
C ASN A 392 -5.40 -1.26 13.63
N SER A 393 -4.61 -1.98 14.45
CA SER A 393 -4.79 -1.96 15.90
C SER A 393 -4.70 -0.55 16.47
N MET A 394 -3.74 0.25 16.02
CA MET A 394 -3.52 1.61 16.50
C MET A 394 -4.66 2.57 16.14
N PHE A 395 -5.14 2.57 14.88
CA PHE A 395 -6.06 3.60 14.38
C PHE A 395 -7.53 3.22 14.38
N LEU A 396 -7.86 1.91 14.36
CA LEU A 396 -9.22 1.43 14.54
C LEU A 396 -9.46 0.97 15.99
N SER A 397 -8.42 0.85 16.81
CA SER A 397 -8.52 0.30 18.16
C SER A 397 -9.09 -1.13 18.16
N GLN A 398 -8.55 -2.00 17.29
CA GLN A 398 -9.05 -3.37 17.06
C GLN A 398 -7.95 -4.43 17.05
N LEU A 399 -8.26 -5.61 17.57
CA LEU A 399 -7.32 -6.73 17.60
C LEU A 399 -7.27 -7.52 16.29
N ILE A 400 -8.45 -7.86 15.78
CA ILE A 400 -8.57 -8.69 14.58
C ILE A 400 -8.58 -7.80 13.36
N TYR A 401 -7.62 -8.04 12.48
CA TYR A 401 -7.57 -7.47 11.14
C TYR A 401 -8.33 -8.37 10.16
N SER A 402 -9.25 -7.79 9.39
CA SER A 402 -9.83 -8.45 8.21
C SER A 402 -10.02 -7.50 7.04
N ASP A 403 -10.04 -8.05 5.83
CA ASP A 403 -10.31 -7.26 4.62
C ASP A 403 -11.76 -6.73 4.59
N ASP A 404 -12.68 -7.39 5.29
CA ASP A 404 -14.07 -6.93 5.47
C ASP A 404 -14.17 -5.60 6.24
N GLN A 405 -13.13 -5.26 7.02
CA GLN A 405 -12.98 -3.96 7.70
C GLN A 405 -12.43 -2.87 6.77
N SER A 406 -12.28 -3.08 5.46
CA SER A 406 -11.79 -2.04 4.52
C SER A 406 -12.91 -1.16 3.95
N ARG A 407 -13.74 -0.54 4.81
CA ARG A 407 -14.90 0.27 4.37
C ARG A 407 -14.65 1.76 4.52
N ALA A 408 -15.13 2.53 3.54
CA ALA A 408 -15.00 3.99 3.53
C ALA A 408 -15.71 4.67 4.71
N ASN A 409 -16.63 3.99 5.41
CA ASN A 409 -17.39 4.54 6.54
C ASN A 409 -16.95 3.99 7.90
N ASN A 410 -15.77 3.37 7.98
CA ASN A 410 -15.20 2.94 9.25
C ASN A 410 -15.10 4.10 10.25
N VAL A 411 -15.36 3.80 11.52
CA VAL A 411 -14.98 4.67 12.65
C VAL A 411 -13.49 4.46 12.92
N THR A 412 -12.70 5.54 12.88
CA THR A 412 -11.24 5.52 12.97
C THR A 412 -10.76 6.76 13.71
N LEU A 413 -9.54 6.69 14.27
CA LEU A 413 -8.93 7.83 14.95
C LEU A 413 -8.88 9.06 14.06
N PHE A 414 -8.46 8.89 12.79
CA PHE A 414 -8.40 9.96 11.81
C PHE A 414 -9.74 10.67 11.62
N LYS A 415 -10.82 9.93 11.35
CA LYS A 415 -12.14 10.55 11.14
C LYS A 415 -12.73 11.16 12.40
N THR A 416 -12.46 10.56 13.56
CA THR A 416 -12.88 11.13 14.85
C THR A 416 -12.17 12.48 15.08
N LEU A 417 -10.88 12.58 14.79
CA LEU A 417 -10.13 13.83 14.90
C LEU A 417 -10.57 14.87 13.86
N GLU A 418 -10.78 14.46 12.61
CA GLU A 418 -11.31 15.32 11.55
C GLU A 418 -12.66 15.92 11.95
N SER A 419 -13.58 15.11 12.47
CA SER A 419 -14.89 15.57 12.96
C SER A 419 -14.79 16.53 14.16
N ASN A 420 -13.63 16.59 14.82
CA ASN A 420 -13.31 17.51 15.92
C ASN A 420 -12.38 18.66 15.48
N GLY A 421 -12.26 18.89 14.17
CA GLY A 421 -11.61 20.05 13.58
C GLY A 421 -10.09 19.95 13.41
N PHE A 422 -9.52 18.74 13.45
CA PHE A 422 -8.12 18.51 13.09
C PHE A 422 -7.97 18.27 11.59
N ASP A 423 -7.01 18.95 10.97
CA ASP A 423 -6.47 18.54 9.68
C ASP A 423 -5.68 17.25 9.86
N THR A 424 -5.98 16.21 9.07
CA THR A 424 -5.41 14.87 9.26
C THR A 424 -4.45 14.47 8.14
N VAL A 425 -3.21 14.16 8.51
CA VAL A 425 -2.12 13.86 7.58
C VAL A 425 -1.45 12.54 7.93
N PHE A 426 -1.23 11.71 6.91
CA PHE A 426 -0.39 10.52 6.98
C PHE A 426 0.75 10.65 5.98
N LEU A 427 1.99 10.63 6.48
CA LEU A 427 3.23 10.65 5.71
C LEU A 427 3.80 9.23 5.69
N GLU A 428 3.79 8.60 4.52
CA GLU A 428 4.33 7.28 4.23
C GLU A 428 5.71 7.42 3.57
N SER A 429 6.72 6.82 4.18
CA SER A 429 8.09 6.81 3.65
C SER A 429 8.24 5.92 2.41
N THR A 430 7.47 4.84 2.34
CA THR A 430 7.53 3.88 1.23
C THR A 430 6.85 4.39 -0.03
N SER A 431 7.13 3.69 -1.13
CA SER A 431 6.42 3.86 -2.39
C SER A 431 4.93 3.55 -2.24
N GLN A 432 4.08 4.34 -2.90
CA GLN A 432 2.63 4.10 -2.94
C GLN A 432 2.21 2.75 -3.57
N TYR A 433 3.14 2.03 -4.23
CA TYR A 433 2.87 0.67 -4.73
C TYR A 433 3.20 -0.42 -3.72
N TYR A 434 3.85 -0.09 -2.61
CA TYR A 434 4.20 -1.05 -1.59
C TYR A 434 2.92 -1.59 -0.92
N ASN A 435 2.76 -2.91 -0.96
CA ASN A 435 1.70 -3.68 -0.30
C ASN A 435 0.26 -3.12 -0.40
N ASP A 436 -0.05 -2.39 -1.47
CA ASP A 436 -1.33 -1.68 -1.65
C ASP A 436 -1.69 -0.66 -0.53
N GLU A 437 -0.68 -0.16 0.20
CA GLU A 437 -0.90 0.71 1.37
C GLU A 437 -1.61 2.02 1.00
N PHE A 438 -1.25 2.62 -0.15
CA PHE A 438 -1.86 3.86 -0.62
C PHE A 438 -3.40 3.77 -0.71
N ARG A 439 -3.94 2.69 -1.27
CA ARG A 439 -5.40 2.53 -1.40
C ARG A 439 -6.02 1.97 -0.14
N ALA A 440 -5.37 0.96 0.45
CA ALA A 440 -5.89 0.31 1.63
C ALA A 440 -6.00 1.29 2.81
N TYR A 441 -4.98 2.11 3.07
CA TYR A 441 -4.95 3.02 4.21
C TYR A 441 -5.88 4.22 4.01
N THR A 442 -5.91 4.82 2.82
CA THR A 442 -6.86 5.92 2.53
C THR A 442 -8.30 5.48 2.70
N LYS A 443 -8.67 4.30 2.19
CA LYS A 443 -10.03 3.76 2.36
C LYS A 443 -10.33 3.34 3.80
N ARG A 444 -9.38 2.67 4.46
CA ARG A 444 -9.60 2.02 5.77
C ARG A 444 -9.47 2.99 6.93
N PHE A 445 -8.46 3.85 6.92
CA PHE A 445 -8.17 4.82 7.98
C PHE A 445 -8.85 6.16 7.71
N GLY A 446 -8.94 6.60 6.45
CA GLY A 446 -9.70 7.79 6.07
C GLY A 446 -9.05 9.11 6.47
N MET A 447 -7.71 9.20 6.44
CA MET A 447 -7.01 10.48 6.57
C MET A 447 -7.35 11.40 5.37
N GLN A 448 -7.38 12.71 5.60
CA GLN A 448 -7.63 13.70 4.54
C GLN A 448 -6.46 13.81 3.56
N ILE A 449 -5.23 13.78 4.08
CA ILE A 449 -4.01 13.88 3.28
C ILE A 449 -3.17 12.62 3.51
N TYR A 450 -2.88 11.91 2.43
CA TYR A 450 -1.91 10.82 2.40
C TYR A 450 -0.80 11.20 1.41
N ARG A 451 0.47 11.24 1.87
CA ARG A 451 1.64 11.52 1.02
C ARG A 451 2.60 10.35 1.12
N ALA A 452 2.90 9.74 -0.01
CA ALA A 452 3.92 8.71 -0.13
C ALA A 452 5.19 9.25 -0.79
N LYS A 453 6.22 8.40 -0.93
CA LYS A 453 7.47 8.71 -1.63
C LYS A 453 7.26 9.52 -2.91
N GLU A 454 6.44 9.05 -3.85
CA GLU A 454 6.26 9.70 -5.15
C GLU A 454 5.63 11.11 -5.07
N ASP A 455 4.90 11.42 -3.99
CA ASP A 455 4.35 12.75 -3.78
C ASP A 455 5.39 13.70 -3.18
N LEU A 456 6.32 13.20 -2.36
CA LEU A 456 7.51 13.95 -1.90
C LEU A 456 8.49 14.20 -3.06
N GLU A 457 8.73 13.23 -3.93
CA GLU A 457 9.58 13.41 -5.13
C GLU A 457 9.07 14.59 -5.99
N LYS A 458 7.74 14.72 -6.17
CA LYS A 458 7.13 15.84 -6.89
C LYS A 458 7.30 17.19 -6.20
N GLN A 459 7.46 17.20 -4.88
CA GLN A 459 7.75 18.41 -4.11
C GLN A 459 9.24 18.80 -4.18
N GLY A 460 10.08 17.98 -4.82
CA GLY A 460 11.49 18.26 -5.04
C GLY A 460 12.43 17.59 -4.04
N TYR A 461 11.92 16.71 -3.17
CA TYR A 461 12.79 15.85 -2.38
C TYR A 461 13.58 14.91 -3.29
N ILE A 462 14.83 14.68 -2.92
CA ILE A 462 15.82 13.88 -3.64
C ILE A 462 16.54 12.97 -2.64
N GLY A 463 17.30 11.98 -3.13
CA GLY A 463 18.00 11.04 -2.25
C GLY A 463 17.05 10.06 -1.57
N SER A 464 16.53 9.12 -2.36
CA SER A 464 15.82 7.97 -1.83
C SER A 464 16.38 6.69 -2.44
N SER A 465 16.83 5.78 -1.59
CA SER A 465 17.32 4.45 -1.93
C SER A 465 16.63 3.39 -1.06
N GLY A 466 16.69 2.13 -1.48
CA GLY A 466 16.05 1.03 -0.76
C GLY A 466 14.51 1.13 -0.77
N TRP A 467 13.90 1.14 0.42
CA TRP A 467 12.45 1.03 0.59
C TRP A 467 11.66 2.32 0.35
N GLY A 468 12.29 3.50 0.45
CA GLY A 468 11.58 4.77 0.51
C GLY A 468 12.46 5.97 0.83
N PHE A 469 11.84 7.10 1.18
CA PHE A 469 12.58 8.22 1.74
C PHE A 469 13.05 7.91 3.16
N HIS A 470 14.27 8.32 3.45
CA HIS A 470 14.92 8.11 4.74
C HIS A 470 14.32 9.00 5.84
N ASN A 471 14.56 8.62 7.09
CA ASN A 471 13.95 9.24 8.27
C ASN A 471 14.16 10.76 8.34
N ASP A 472 15.35 11.25 7.96
CA ASP A 472 15.67 12.67 7.94
C ASP A 472 14.78 13.46 6.95
N VAL A 473 14.55 12.92 5.75
CA VAL A 473 13.63 13.49 4.77
C VAL A 473 12.19 13.46 5.29
N MET A 474 11.78 12.36 5.91
CA MET A 474 10.44 12.24 6.48
C MET A 474 10.20 13.25 7.59
N TYR A 475 11.17 13.45 8.48
CA TYR A 475 11.10 14.45 9.54
C TYR A 475 11.10 15.89 9.00
N ASP A 476 11.86 16.18 7.95
CA ASP A 476 11.83 17.48 7.28
C ASP A 476 10.43 17.76 6.68
N GLU A 477 9.77 16.74 6.09
CA GLU A 477 8.39 16.85 5.59
C GLU A 477 7.36 17.01 6.72
N THR A 478 7.56 16.35 7.86
CA THR A 478 6.75 16.54 9.07
C THR A 478 6.84 17.99 9.55
N ILE A 479 8.06 18.54 9.64
CA ILE A 479 8.31 19.93 10.02
C ILE A 479 7.63 20.88 9.03
N ARG A 480 7.81 20.67 7.73
CA ARG A 480 7.20 21.50 6.68
C ARG A 480 5.67 21.49 6.78
N THR A 481 5.08 20.31 6.97
CA THR A 481 3.63 20.15 7.15
C THR A 481 3.14 20.86 8.41
N LEU A 482 3.89 20.79 9.51
CA LEU A 482 3.57 21.50 10.74
C LEU A 482 3.68 23.02 10.57
N GLU A 483 4.67 23.52 9.81
CA GLU A 483 4.82 24.94 9.47
C GLU A 483 3.63 25.48 8.66
N GLU A 484 3.15 24.70 7.68
CA GLU A 484 1.95 25.02 6.89
C GLU A 484 0.68 25.11 7.76
N ASN A 485 0.66 24.40 8.90
CA ASN A 485 -0.50 24.27 9.78
C ASN A 485 -0.35 25.00 11.13
N ARG A 486 0.56 25.98 11.26
CA ARG A 486 0.80 26.70 12.55
C ARG A 486 -0.48 27.24 13.22
N SER A 487 -1.45 27.67 12.42
CA SER A 487 -2.71 28.26 12.89
C SER A 487 -3.88 27.27 12.97
N ASN A 488 -3.70 26.03 12.51
CA ASN A 488 -4.74 25.02 12.48
C ASN A 488 -4.49 23.96 13.55
N LYS A 489 -5.53 23.21 13.90
CA LYS A 489 -5.34 21.95 14.61
C LYS A 489 -4.89 20.90 13.59
N VAL A 490 -3.84 20.16 13.87
CA VAL A 490 -3.30 19.17 12.93
C VAL A 490 -2.89 17.89 13.65
N PHE A 491 -3.25 16.76 13.06
CA PHE A 491 -2.82 15.43 13.45
C PHE A 491 -1.97 14.84 12.32
N ILE A 492 -0.67 14.70 12.57
CA ILE A 492 0.31 14.20 11.59
C ILE A 492 0.84 12.86 12.06
N VAL A 493 0.62 11.81 11.28
CA VAL A 493 1.32 10.53 11.45
C VAL A 493 2.48 10.48 10.46
N THR A 494 3.68 10.23 10.94
CA THR A 494 4.88 10.04 10.13
C THR A 494 5.40 8.63 10.34
N LYS A 495 5.32 7.79 9.30
CA LYS A 495 5.82 6.42 9.33
C LYS A 495 7.20 6.36 8.68
N THR A 496 8.20 5.94 9.44
CA THR A 496 9.59 5.73 8.99
C THR A 496 9.77 4.37 8.29
N ILE A 497 10.94 4.10 7.72
CA ILE A 497 11.23 2.80 7.06
C ILE A 497 12.67 2.28 7.24
N ASP A 498 13.60 3.10 7.74
CA ASP A 498 15.04 2.75 7.66
C ASP A 498 15.44 1.55 8.53
N SER A 499 14.63 1.15 9.50
CA SER A 499 14.80 -0.08 10.30
C SER A 499 14.19 -1.34 9.67
N HIS A 500 13.57 -1.24 8.51
CA HIS A 500 12.95 -2.37 7.83
C HIS A 500 14.00 -3.46 7.47
N GLN A 501 13.66 -4.71 7.76
CA GLN A 501 14.46 -5.88 7.44
C GLN A 501 14.33 -6.28 5.95
N PRO A 502 15.25 -7.07 5.37
CA PRO A 502 16.47 -7.62 5.96
C PRO A 502 17.70 -6.70 5.87
N TYR A 503 17.57 -5.53 5.25
CA TYR A 503 18.67 -4.57 5.04
C TYR A 503 18.35 -3.22 5.69
N PRO A 504 18.48 -3.09 7.03
CA PRO A 504 18.29 -1.82 7.71
C PRO A 504 19.30 -0.77 7.21
N TYR A 505 18.81 0.43 6.92
CA TYR A 505 19.58 1.55 6.39
C TYR A 505 20.27 2.35 7.51
N CYS A 506 21.40 2.96 7.17
CA CYS A 506 22.06 3.96 8.00
C CYS A 506 22.73 4.97 7.09
N GLY A 507 22.28 6.23 7.11
CA GLY A 507 22.78 7.30 6.24
C GLY A 507 24.19 7.80 6.57
N LEU A 508 24.93 7.07 7.40
CA LEU A 508 26.29 7.38 7.77
C LEU A 508 27.28 6.42 7.11
N SER A 509 28.38 6.98 6.60
CA SER A 509 29.53 6.19 6.18
C SER A 509 30.06 5.34 7.35
N ASN A 510 30.68 4.19 7.05
CA ASN A 510 31.24 3.31 8.07
C ASN A 510 32.30 3.99 8.98
N GLU A 511 32.91 5.10 8.54
CA GLU A 511 33.86 5.87 9.35
C GLU A 511 33.13 6.66 10.46
N ASN A 512 31.94 7.17 10.15
CA ASN A 512 31.13 8.01 11.04
C ASN A 512 30.26 7.21 12.03
N ILE A 513 30.11 5.89 11.84
CA ILE A 513 29.41 5.02 12.79
C ILE A 513 30.31 4.78 14.02
N PRO A 514 29.81 4.92 15.26
CA PRO A 514 30.54 4.62 16.49
C PRO A 514 31.18 3.22 16.52
N ALA A 515 32.38 3.12 17.10
CA ALA A 515 33.13 1.85 17.18
C ALA A 515 32.33 0.75 17.89
N ALA A 516 31.66 1.07 19.00
CA ALA A 516 30.88 0.10 19.77
C ALA A 516 29.73 -0.56 18.98
N ILE A 517 29.21 0.13 17.96
CA ILE A 517 28.20 -0.41 17.04
C ILE A 517 28.87 -1.26 15.95
N LYS A 518 30.01 -0.79 15.40
CA LYS A 518 30.78 -1.51 14.37
C LYS A 518 31.35 -2.83 14.87
N ASP A 519 31.73 -2.89 16.14
CA ASP A 519 32.26 -4.08 16.81
C ASP A 519 31.20 -5.18 16.99
N GLN A 520 29.94 -4.90 16.62
CA GLN A 520 28.84 -5.86 16.53
C GLN A 520 28.41 -6.11 15.05
N PRO A 521 29.31 -6.59 14.17
CA PRO A 521 29.05 -6.65 12.72
C PRO A 521 27.91 -7.60 12.33
N LYS A 522 27.48 -8.46 13.25
CA LYS A 522 26.35 -9.38 13.07
C LYS A 522 25.00 -8.76 13.48
N ASN A 523 24.94 -7.53 13.96
CA ASN A 523 23.70 -6.85 14.31
C ASN A 523 23.54 -5.56 13.48
N LEU A 524 23.15 -5.74 12.22
CA LEU A 524 22.93 -4.63 11.27
C LEU A 524 21.83 -3.67 11.75
N TYR A 525 20.87 -4.19 12.53
CA TYR A 525 19.75 -3.42 13.04
C TYR A 525 20.19 -2.30 14.01
N LEU A 526 21.28 -2.49 14.77
CA LEU A 526 21.84 -1.41 15.61
C LEU A 526 22.21 -0.15 14.82
N LYS A 527 22.64 -0.29 13.56
CA LYS A 527 22.98 0.86 12.71
C LYS A 527 21.74 1.68 12.36
N ALA A 528 20.63 1.02 12.05
CA ALA A 528 19.37 1.70 11.78
C ALA A 528 18.77 2.33 13.04
N ILE A 529 18.89 1.68 14.20
CA ILE A 529 18.44 2.28 15.46
C ILE A 529 19.28 3.50 15.83
N TYR A 530 20.59 3.47 15.58
CA TYR A 530 21.43 4.65 15.73
C TYR A 530 21.06 5.76 14.75
N TRP A 531 20.71 5.41 13.51
CA TRP A 531 20.22 6.35 12.51
C TRP A 531 18.90 7.01 12.94
N GLU A 532 17.91 6.23 13.40
CA GLU A 532 16.67 6.73 14.00
C GLU A 532 16.98 7.68 15.16
N ASN A 533 17.89 7.30 16.06
CA ASN A 533 18.26 8.11 17.22
C ASN A 533 18.83 9.49 16.82
N ILE A 534 19.79 9.55 15.90
CA ILE A 534 20.43 10.82 15.53
C ILE A 534 19.54 11.69 14.63
N THR A 535 18.73 11.08 13.77
CA THR A 535 17.77 11.82 12.93
C THR A 535 16.64 12.38 13.77
N LEU A 536 16.15 11.63 14.77
CA LEU A 536 15.16 12.12 15.72
C LEU A 536 15.72 13.24 16.60
N GLN A 537 16.98 13.15 17.03
CA GLN A 537 17.65 14.24 17.74
C GLN A 537 17.69 15.53 16.90
N LYS A 538 18.04 15.43 15.61
CA LYS A 538 17.97 16.56 14.67
C LYS A 538 16.54 17.09 14.56
N PHE A 539 15.54 16.22 14.40
CA PHE A 539 14.13 16.62 14.29
C PHE A 539 13.67 17.49 15.46
N PHE A 540 13.93 17.06 16.70
CA PHE A 540 13.59 17.84 17.89
C PHE A 540 14.34 19.18 17.98
N ARG A 541 15.64 19.20 17.61
CA ARG A 541 16.40 20.45 17.53
C ARG A 541 15.80 21.42 16.51
N ASP A 542 15.48 20.92 15.32
CA ASP A 542 14.94 21.74 14.24
C ASP A 542 13.53 22.27 14.57
N LEU A 543 12.72 21.50 15.31
CA LEU A 543 11.43 21.96 15.84
C LEU A 543 11.60 23.11 16.84
N GLU A 544 12.56 23.02 17.77
CA GLU A 544 12.86 24.09 18.73
C GLU A 544 13.40 25.34 18.01
N ASP A 545 14.36 25.18 17.10
CA ASP A 545 14.96 26.28 16.34
C ASP A 545 13.91 27.05 15.51
N ARG A 546 12.87 26.34 15.03
CA ARG A 546 11.76 26.90 14.25
C ARG A 546 10.57 27.35 15.10
N ASN A 547 10.65 27.26 16.43
CA ASN A 547 9.55 27.57 17.35
C ASN A 547 8.26 26.79 16.97
N LEU A 548 8.39 25.49 16.76
CA LEU A 548 7.30 24.57 16.47
C LEU A 548 6.96 23.67 17.66
N MET A 549 7.84 23.62 18.66
CA MET A 549 7.57 22.94 19.92
C MET A 549 7.03 23.96 20.94
N ASP A 550 5.72 24.11 21.03
CA ASP A 550 5.03 24.99 22.00
C ASP A 550 4.20 24.19 23.03
N ASP A 551 3.56 24.88 23.98
CA ASP A 551 2.73 24.24 25.03
C ASP A 551 1.46 23.55 24.47
N LYS A 552 1.17 23.70 23.18
CA LYS A 552 0.05 23.09 22.46
C LYS A 552 0.49 21.99 21.49
N THR A 553 1.76 21.61 21.54
CA THR A 553 2.35 20.60 20.66
C THR A 553 2.67 19.34 21.43
N LEU A 554 2.11 18.22 20.98
CA LEU A 554 2.37 16.88 21.49
C LEU A 554 3.04 16.04 20.41
N ILE A 555 4.20 15.48 20.72
CA ILE A 555 4.89 14.52 19.86
C ILE A 555 4.86 13.16 20.55
N ILE A 556 4.45 12.13 19.82
CA ILE A 556 4.37 10.77 20.33
C ILE A 556 5.30 9.89 19.50
N PHE A 557 6.28 9.28 20.15
CA PHE A 557 7.18 8.31 19.51
C PHE A 557 6.72 6.90 19.86
N THR A 558 6.42 6.09 18.85
CA THR A 558 5.95 4.71 18.99
C THR A 558 6.39 3.87 17.79
N SER A 559 5.94 2.61 17.71
CA SER A 559 6.21 1.72 16.59
C SER A 559 4.94 1.08 16.03
N ASP A 560 5.02 0.66 14.78
CA ASP A 560 3.98 -0.14 14.13
C ASP A 560 3.95 -1.58 14.66
N HIS A 561 5.11 -2.20 14.91
CA HIS A 561 5.23 -3.49 15.58
C HIS A 561 6.68 -3.80 16.01
N ASN A 562 6.86 -4.84 16.81
CA ASN A 562 8.19 -5.40 17.07
C ASN A 562 8.74 -6.15 15.82
N PRO A 563 10.07 -6.15 15.56
CA PRO A 563 10.67 -6.80 14.41
C PRO A 563 10.31 -8.29 14.30
N HIS A 564 10.22 -8.81 13.07
CA HIS A 564 10.00 -10.24 12.88
C HIS A 564 11.24 -11.05 13.26
N PRO A 565 11.05 -12.32 13.68
CA PRO A 565 12.08 -13.34 13.68
C PRO A 565 12.80 -13.47 12.33
N SER A 566 13.88 -12.69 12.10
CA SER A 566 14.79 -12.92 10.99
C SER A 566 15.38 -14.33 11.08
N GLN A 567 15.49 -15.05 9.96
CA GLN A 567 16.03 -16.42 9.89
C GLN A 567 17.48 -16.56 10.42
N ASN A 568 18.18 -15.43 10.64
CA ASN A 568 19.59 -15.40 11.07
C ASN A 568 19.82 -14.86 12.50
N ASP A 569 18.78 -14.70 13.33
CA ASP A 569 18.88 -14.21 14.72
C ASP A 569 19.60 -12.85 14.87
N HIS A 570 19.69 -12.02 13.82
CA HIS A 570 20.45 -10.76 13.87
C HIS A 570 19.99 -9.82 14.99
N TYR A 571 18.69 -9.84 15.31
CA TYR A 571 18.11 -9.00 16.35
C TYR A 571 17.91 -9.69 17.72
N LYS A 572 17.98 -11.03 17.80
CA LYS A 572 17.74 -11.81 19.05
C LYS A 572 18.99 -12.02 19.90
N ARG A 573 20.17 -11.68 19.38
CA ARG A 573 21.46 -12.02 20.00
C ARG A 573 21.84 -11.14 21.20
N LEU A 574 21.11 -10.06 21.47
CA LEU A 574 21.37 -9.12 22.56
C LEU A 574 20.41 -9.26 23.77
N GLY A 575 19.62 -10.35 23.84
CA GLY A 575 18.86 -10.73 25.03
C GLY A 575 17.77 -11.77 24.77
N GLN A 576 17.59 -12.75 25.67
CA GLN A 576 16.61 -13.85 25.54
C GLN A 576 15.22 -13.54 26.12
N LYS A 577 15.00 -12.37 26.74
CA LYS A 577 13.75 -12.01 27.44
C LYS A 577 12.64 -11.57 26.47
N ASP A 578 12.13 -10.35 26.58
CA ASP A 578 10.98 -9.89 25.78
C ASP A 578 11.29 -9.85 24.27
N LEU A 579 12.57 -9.70 23.89
CA LEU A 579 13.08 -9.85 22.51
C LEU A 579 12.74 -11.20 21.84
N GLY A 580 12.46 -12.24 22.63
CA GLY A 580 12.05 -13.55 22.14
C GLY A 580 10.55 -13.68 21.86
N LEU A 581 9.74 -12.72 22.32
CA LEU A 581 8.30 -12.77 22.19
C LEU A 581 7.85 -12.58 20.74
N THR A 582 6.79 -13.28 20.37
CA THR A 582 6.16 -13.13 19.05
C THR A 582 5.55 -11.74 18.90
N LEU A 583 4.85 -11.27 19.93
CA LEU A 583 4.30 -9.93 20.09
C LEU A 583 4.98 -9.35 21.34
N ALA A 584 5.67 -8.24 21.18
CA ALA A 584 6.60 -7.74 22.18
C ALA A 584 6.37 -6.25 22.50
N PRO A 585 6.95 -5.75 23.60
CA PRO A 585 6.92 -4.33 23.93
C PRO A 585 7.57 -3.47 22.84
N ILE A 586 6.88 -2.40 22.49
CA ILE A 586 7.30 -1.34 21.57
C ILE A 586 7.36 -0.02 22.35
N PRO A 587 8.20 0.95 21.95
CA PRO A 587 8.26 2.22 22.66
C PRO A 587 6.91 2.95 22.61
N LEU A 588 6.58 3.69 23.67
CA LEU A 588 5.53 4.71 23.67
C LEU A 588 5.99 5.85 24.57
N ILE A 589 6.33 6.99 23.96
CA ILE A 589 6.89 8.15 24.66
C ILE A 589 6.10 9.40 24.25
N PHE A 590 5.65 10.19 25.22
CA PHE A 590 4.89 11.43 25.03
C PHE A 590 5.75 12.66 25.32
N VAL A 591 6.10 13.42 24.29
CA VAL A 591 7.00 14.58 24.39
C VAL A 591 6.21 15.87 24.17
N SER A 592 6.24 16.77 25.16
CA SER A 592 5.53 18.05 25.14
C SER A 592 6.16 19.02 26.15
N LYS A 593 6.00 20.33 25.93
CA LYS A 593 6.36 21.35 26.94
C LYS A 593 5.38 21.40 28.12
N ASN A 594 4.15 20.92 27.91
CA ASN A 594 3.10 20.92 28.93
C ASN A 594 2.66 19.50 29.28
N LEU A 595 3.15 18.95 30.39
CA LEU A 595 2.97 17.54 30.75
C LEU A 595 1.89 17.29 31.83
N GLU A 596 1.12 18.31 32.23
CA GLU A 596 0.18 18.23 33.36
C GLU A 596 -0.82 17.05 33.26
N TYR A 597 -1.27 16.72 32.05
CA TYR A 597 -2.22 15.62 31.83
C TYR A 597 -1.63 14.23 32.10
N PHE A 598 -0.30 14.10 32.10
CA PHE A 598 0.40 12.83 32.30
C PHE A 598 0.84 12.60 33.75
N ASN A 599 0.52 13.50 34.69
CA ASN A 599 0.95 13.41 36.09
C ASN A 599 0.56 12.09 36.78
N ASN A 600 -0.52 11.45 36.32
CA ASN A 600 -1.02 10.18 36.85
C ASN A 600 -0.75 8.99 35.92
N LEU A 601 0.06 9.17 34.88
CA LEU A 601 0.50 8.05 34.04
C LEU A 601 1.59 7.30 34.81
N ASP A 602 1.29 6.06 35.18
CA ASP A 602 2.26 5.12 35.72
C ASP A 602 2.92 4.37 34.55
N SER A 603 4.26 4.37 34.49
CA SER A 603 5.00 3.75 33.40
C SER A 603 4.90 2.22 33.43
N THR A 604 4.64 1.61 34.58
CA THR A 604 4.69 0.14 34.73
C THR A 604 3.39 -0.56 34.31
N ILE A 605 2.36 0.19 33.93
CA ILE A 605 1.08 -0.40 33.52
C ILE A 605 1.21 -1.17 32.21
N PHE A 606 0.49 -2.28 32.13
CA PHE A 606 0.37 -3.07 30.91
C PHE A 606 -0.69 -2.46 30.00
N SER A 607 -0.30 -2.21 28.75
CA SER A 607 -1.15 -1.69 27.69
C SER A 607 -0.76 -2.26 26.34
N SER A 608 -1.61 -2.10 25.35
CA SER A 608 -1.45 -2.64 24.00
C SER A 608 -1.74 -1.59 22.94
N GLN A 609 -1.29 -1.84 21.72
CA GLN A 609 -1.45 -0.93 20.60
C GLN A 609 -2.90 -0.46 20.36
N ILE A 610 -3.89 -1.31 20.64
CA ILE A 610 -5.31 -0.93 20.56
C ILE A 610 -5.72 0.21 21.51
N ASP A 611 -4.99 0.42 22.59
CA ASP A 611 -5.27 1.44 23.61
C ASP A 611 -4.83 2.85 23.16
N PHE A 612 -4.08 2.95 22.07
CA PHE A 612 -3.52 4.21 21.56
C PHE A 612 -4.61 5.24 21.25
N ALA A 613 -5.56 4.89 20.38
CA ALA A 613 -6.57 5.83 19.91
C ALA A 613 -7.50 6.31 21.05
N PRO A 614 -8.08 5.44 21.91
CA PRO A 614 -8.85 5.88 23.07
C PRO A 614 -8.08 6.80 24.02
N THR A 615 -6.80 6.50 24.26
CA THR A 615 -5.92 7.32 25.10
C THR A 615 -5.70 8.70 24.51
N LEU A 616 -5.36 8.79 23.22
CA LEU A 616 -5.14 10.07 22.56
C LEU A 616 -6.43 10.92 22.54
N LEU A 617 -7.58 10.29 22.28
CA LEU A 617 -8.86 11.00 22.30
C LEU A 617 -9.16 11.56 23.69
N GLU A 618 -8.93 10.80 24.76
CA GLU A 618 -9.08 11.33 26.13
C GLU A 618 -8.16 12.53 26.39
N ILE A 619 -6.87 12.43 26.02
CA ILE A 619 -5.89 13.53 26.16
C ILE A 619 -6.41 14.81 25.49
N LEU A 620 -7.08 14.66 24.34
CA LEU A 620 -7.66 15.77 23.57
C LEU A 620 -9.05 16.21 24.06
N GLY A 621 -9.60 15.56 25.09
CA GLY A 621 -10.95 15.81 25.60
C GLY A 621 -12.07 15.37 24.65
N ILE A 622 -11.78 14.43 23.75
CA ILE A 622 -12.73 13.86 22.79
C ILE A 622 -13.21 12.50 23.31
N SER A 623 -14.51 12.26 23.32
CA SER A 623 -15.06 10.97 23.73
C SER A 623 -14.62 9.85 22.78
N SER A 624 -14.12 8.75 23.34
CA SER A 624 -13.81 7.56 22.54
C SER A 624 -15.08 6.97 21.91
N PRO A 625 -15.08 6.65 20.61
CA PRO A 625 -16.18 5.93 19.97
C PRO A 625 -16.41 4.56 20.64
N PRO A 626 -17.66 4.08 20.69
CA PRO A 626 -17.99 2.77 21.27
C PRO A 626 -17.40 1.60 20.48
N GLU A 627 -17.07 1.77 19.21
CA GLU A 627 -16.45 0.75 18.34
C GLU A 627 -15.00 0.46 18.72
N PHE A 628 -14.33 1.40 19.40
CA PHE A 628 -12.96 1.21 19.86
C PHE A 628 -12.93 0.22 21.01
N SER A 629 -12.05 -0.78 20.88
CA SER A 629 -11.94 -1.89 21.83
C SER A 629 -10.87 -1.68 22.89
N GLY A 630 -9.93 -0.77 22.64
CA GLY A 630 -8.91 -0.40 23.60
C GLY A 630 -9.46 0.48 24.72
N LYS A 631 -8.61 0.70 25.71
CA LYS A 631 -8.91 1.54 26.88
C LYS A 631 -8.06 2.80 26.90
N ASN A 632 -8.56 3.81 27.61
CA ASN A 632 -7.73 4.93 28.03
C ASN A 632 -6.78 4.47 29.14
N ILE A 633 -5.48 4.65 28.94
CA ILE A 633 -4.45 4.26 29.90
C ILE A 633 -4.25 5.28 31.03
N ILE A 634 -4.67 6.53 30.83
CA ILE A 634 -4.49 7.60 31.81
C ILE A 634 -5.31 7.29 33.06
N ASN A 635 -4.66 7.32 34.24
CA ASN A 635 -5.24 6.93 35.54
C ASN A 635 -5.63 5.44 35.66
N THR A 636 -5.10 4.54 34.81
CA THR A 636 -5.30 3.10 35.00
C THR A 636 -4.38 2.59 36.10
N PRO A 637 -4.90 1.95 37.17
CA PRO A 637 -4.07 1.36 38.20
C PRO A 637 -3.37 0.09 37.68
N GLU A 638 -2.13 -0.15 38.12
CA GLU A 638 -1.30 -1.27 37.66
C GLU A 638 -2.00 -2.63 37.83
N GLU A 639 -2.73 -2.84 38.94
CA GLU A 639 -3.42 -4.11 39.25
C GLU A 639 -4.56 -4.43 38.28
N ARG A 640 -5.09 -3.43 37.57
CA ARG A 640 -6.12 -3.61 36.54
C ARG A 640 -5.58 -3.41 35.12
N SER A 641 -4.29 -3.15 35.00
CA SER A 641 -3.64 -2.98 33.71
C SER A 641 -3.42 -4.34 33.04
N TYR A 642 -3.53 -4.34 31.72
CA TYR A 642 -3.33 -5.53 30.90
C TYR A 642 -3.00 -5.13 29.47
N ALA A 643 -2.21 -5.95 28.81
CA ALA A 643 -1.91 -5.88 27.40
C ALA A 643 -2.51 -7.09 26.68
N ILE A 644 -2.94 -6.90 25.44
CA ILE A 644 -3.50 -7.94 24.59
C ILE A 644 -3.02 -7.82 23.15
N GLY A 645 -2.77 -8.98 22.55
CA GLY A 645 -2.47 -9.11 21.14
C GLY A 645 -3.16 -10.32 20.51
N PHE A 646 -3.27 -10.26 19.19
CA PHE A 646 -3.87 -11.30 18.36
C PHE A 646 -3.00 -11.50 17.12
N LEU A 647 -2.51 -12.72 16.88
CA LEU A 647 -1.72 -13.03 15.70
C LEU A 647 -2.06 -14.41 15.13
N GLY A 648 -2.40 -14.43 13.85
CA GLY A 648 -2.92 -15.64 13.20
C GLY A 648 -4.28 -15.99 13.79
N GLU A 649 -4.30 -16.95 14.69
CA GLU A 649 -5.49 -17.38 15.44
C GLU A 649 -5.24 -17.38 16.96
N THR A 650 -4.08 -16.90 17.40
CA THR A 650 -3.65 -16.96 18.79
C THR A 650 -3.86 -15.62 19.49
N ILE A 651 -4.52 -15.65 20.64
CA ILE A 651 -4.66 -14.54 21.58
C ILE A 651 -3.52 -14.60 22.59
N TYR A 652 -2.91 -13.45 22.86
CA TYR A 652 -1.89 -13.25 23.86
C TYR A 652 -2.37 -12.20 24.86
N TYR A 653 -2.29 -12.50 26.14
CA TYR A 653 -2.66 -11.58 27.22
C TYR A 653 -1.52 -11.50 28.24
N TRP A 654 -1.24 -10.29 28.71
CA TRP A 654 -0.25 -10.03 29.75
C TRP A 654 -0.79 -9.05 30.78
N SER A 655 -0.57 -9.34 32.05
CA SER A 655 -0.69 -8.39 33.16
C SER A 655 0.48 -8.60 34.12
N LYS A 656 0.49 -7.85 35.23
CA LYS A 656 1.47 -8.02 36.31
C LYS A 656 1.51 -9.48 36.83
N ASP A 657 0.34 -10.09 36.98
CA ASP A 657 0.18 -11.39 37.66
C ASP A 657 -0.08 -12.57 36.71
N SER A 658 -0.36 -12.32 35.42
CA SER A 658 -0.80 -13.38 34.50
C SER A 658 -0.25 -13.22 33.07
N LYS A 659 0.00 -14.36 32.43
CA LYS A 659 0.32 -14.46 31.00
C LYS A 659 -0.49 -15.61 30.40
N ILE A 660 -1.38 -15.30 29.45
CA ILE A 660 -2.24 -16.30 28.81
C ILE A 660 -1.92 -16.32 27.31
N LYS A 661 -1.83 -17.53 26.74
CA LYS A 661 -1.69 -17.77 25.31
C LYS A 661 -2.68 -18.86 24.91
N THR A 662 -3.66 -18.52 24.08
CA THR A 662 -4.73 -19.46 23.67
C THR A 662 -5.10 -19.29 22.21
N ASP A 663 -5.39 -20.40 21.53
CA ASP A 663 -5.85 -20.40 20.14
C ASP A 663 -7.37 -20.30 20.08
N MET A 664 -7.88 -19.37 19.27
CA MET A 664 -9.30 -19.03 19.18
C MET A 664 -10.16 -20.16 18.60
N TYR A 665 -9.65 -20.94 17.64
CA TYR A 665 -10.44 -21.93 16.90
C TYR A 665 -10.04 -23.39 17.12
N THR A 666 -8.78 -23.63 17.45
CA THR A 666 -8.19 -24.97 17.47
C THR A 666 -7.88 -25.49 18.88
N GLY A 667 -8.17 -24.67 19.91
CA GLY A 667 -7.90 -24.96 21.30
C GLY A 667 -8.61 -26.22 21.82
N LYS A 668 -7.94 -27.37 21.78
CA LYS A 668 -8.37 -28.58 22.48
C LYS A 668 -7.97 -28.43 23.95
N ASN A 669 -8.96 -28.26 24.83
CA ASN A 669 -8.84 -28.14 26.30
C ASN A 669 -8.57 -26.72 26.86
N GLN A 670 -9.24 -25.70 26.32
CA GLN A 670 -9.20 -24.37 26.93
C GLN A 670 -9.78 -24.36 28.37
N ASN A 671 -9.10 -23.67 29.29
CA ASN A 671 -9.59 -23.40 30.63
C ASN A 671 -10.67 -22.30 30.65
N ALA A 672 -11.24 -21.99 31.81
CA ALA A 672 -12.35 -21.04 31.90
C ALA A 672 -11.95 -19.60 31.51
N TYR A 673 -10.78 -19.11 31.94
CA TYR A 673 -10.25 -17.80 31.55
C TYR A 673 -9.99 -17.72 30.05
N GLU A 674 -9.40 -18.77 29.46
CA GLU A 674 -9.10 -18.83 28.02
C GLU A 674 -10.37 -18.78 27.17
N LYS A 675 -11.44 -19.46 27.62
CA LYS A 675 -12.75 -19.40 26.96
C LYS A 675 -13.39 -18.03 27.07
N ALA A 676 -13.40 -17.44 28.27
CA ALA A 676 -13.95 -16.11 28.49
C ALA A 676 -13.21 -15.06 27.65
N LEU A 677 -11.87 -15.14 27.60
CA LEU A 677 -11.03 -14.26 26.78
C LEU A 677 -11.29 -14.44 25.28
N THR A 678 -11.44 -15.70 24.82
CA THR A 678 -11.77 -16.00 23.42
C THR A 678 -13.13 -15.41 23.05
N HIS A 679 -14.14 -15.59 23.89
CA HIS A 679 -15.47 -15.01 23.69
C HIS A 679 -15.40 -13.47 23.66
N TRP A 680 -14.60 -12.85 24.53
CA TRP A 680 -14.41 -11.40 24.53
C TRP A 680 -13.79 -10.88 23.22
N VAL A 681 -12.70 -11.50 22.75
CA VAL A 681 -12.05 -11.10 21.48
C VAL A 681 -13.01 -11.28 20.29
N GLN A 682 -13.85 -12.31 20.29
CA GLN A 682 -14.89 -12.51 19.27
C GLN A 682 -15.97 -11.42 19.34
N ASP A 683 -16.46 -11.07 20.54
CA ASP A 683 -17.44 -10.00 20.73
C ASP A 683 -16.90 -8.65 20.22
N LEU A 684 -15.62 -8.32 20.51
CA LEU A 684 -14.97 -7.10 20.00
C LEU A 684 -15.00 -7.02 18.48
N TYR A 685 -14.72 -8.13 17.79
CA TYR A 685 -14.76 -8.19 16.33
C TYR A 685 -16.17 -8.03 15.77
N VAL A 686 -17.16 -8.70 16.37
CA VAL A 686 -18.57 -8.64 15.96
C VAL A 686 -19.17 -7.26 16.20
N LYS A 687 -18.86 -6.63 17.34
CA LYS A 687 -19.36 -5.30 17.74
C LYS A 687 -19.12 -4.26 16.66
N TYR A 688 -17.94 -4.30 16.02
CA TYR A 688 -17.57 -3.40 14.94
C TYR A 688 -18.52 -3.40 13.74
N PHE A 689 -19.09 -4.56 13.40
CA PHE A 689 -19.93 -4.70 12.21
C PHE A 689 -21.41 -4.49 12.51
N HIS A 690 -21.87 -4.84 13.71
CA HIS A 690 -23.31 -4.96 14.01
C HIS A 690 -23.94 -3.73 14.66
N ASP A 691 -23.19 -2.89 15.39
CA ASP A 691 -23.78 -1.70 16.05
C ASP A 691 -24.26 -0.62 15.06
N ASN A 692 -23.90 -0.72 13.77
CA ASN A 692 -24.46 0.12 12.70
C ASN A 692 -25.86 -0.31 12.21
N SER A 693 -26.31 -1.54 12.51
CA SER A 693 -27.61 -2.06 12.05
C SER A 693 -28.80 -1.62 12.91
N ILE A 694 -28.56 -1.08 14.10
CA ILE A 694 -29.62 -0.68 15.03
C ILE A 694 -30.09 0.76 14.75
N ASN A 695 -29.26 1.60 14.11
CA ASN A 695 -29.60 3.00 13.82
C ASN A 695 -30.24 3.22 12.43
N SER A 696 -30.42 2.19 11.61
CA SER A 696 -31.13 2.28 10.32
C SER A 696 -32.62 1.93 10.40
N TYR A 697 -33.14 1.68 11.60
CA TYR A 697 -34.56 1.40 11.88
C TYR A 697 -35.17 2.36 12.91
N GLN A 698 -34.83 3.66 12.81
CA GLN A 698 -35.62 4.73 13.42
C GLN A 698 -35.94 5.83 12.40
#